data_AF-A0A2V1EEL8-F1
#
_entry.id   AF-A0A2V1EEL8-F1
#
_cell.length_a   1.000
_cell.length_b   1.000
_cell.length_c   1.000
_cell.angle_alpha   90.00
_cell.angle_beta   90.00
_cell.angle_gamma   90.00
#
_symmetry.space_group_name_H-M   'P 1'
#
loop_
_entity.id
_entity.type
_entity.pdbx_description
1 polymer ?
#
loop_
_entity_poly.entity_id
_entity_poly.type
_entity_poly.pdbx_seq_one_letter_code
_entity_poly.pdbx_strand_id
1 'polypeptide(L)'
;MGAQTPETAGDCVPYRPAETYCSLPTAAAANVDDRNGVLNTSTSPSSPWNPPGPTDYEPEVPTESKSRSSSKEEYPGSTSNMSFADEEKDIPEQLADLLMVIISGLEGAELGDAFLVAADQPPVTKQSLGELDVLNIMNNITLRHDVNFDKDLSYRPNLDGPKGHEKRKVSDKFWTALVAELELYTWLFHMKSSISKAEEAKWTTFVQHAQRRIPTLFKTFHDILESLVPDRDHARLKEHFDVSMLMQEIQRGVCDLVKRVEWVATLLKEHCAPMRDGLVDKMVQTTRDGVATNNTSQIVAGLKELLGILEAMKLDVANHQVRNLKTRLIEETINFEKCYHLDRLVKGRSKVNLNAAQRWWMRISQRSQRSNPTANGPSYSALEVFTQTIVDHLFAPETDLPDTFHLDRNRLWVLQSEIDDLVHFEICFDVFEQCLKGFRYNGPVTDTARSELRNALSAIAGDRAAHTPGSWVSHSGALSLEIYRQATHVAGLRFECDAHELQRAQEHLQMMFQEYFSSYAYKVRAVVLSQVLACTNKYSNATPIELFNCLVTSPFPASLPLPPREASPQLSTNTLSFFADRLADITNRTTHIILLHWRVWNPIAYVTFDKNLPPATEHSINPPSPSVTPPTTATTQTAFDNHIDNVFSAFLPAPSPRHISANASTDSSHKFFIAGGCDAICTDEDEEDIGSRVDG
;
A
#
# COMPACT_ATOMS: atom_id res chain seq x y z
N MET A 1 36.55 -18.24 -27.46
CA MET A 1 36.67 -18.48 -28.92
C MET A 1 35.42 -19.22 -29.37
N GLY A 2 34.79 -18.77 -30.46
CA GLY A 2 33.75 -19.53 -31.18
C GLY A 2 32.34 -18.95 -31.05
N ALA A 3 32.03 -17.98 -31.91
CA ALA A 3 30.68 -17.49 -32.20
C ALA A 3 29.93 -18.49 -33.11
N GLN A 4 28.61 -18.57 -32.98
CA GLN A 4 27.71 -18.97 -34.07
C GLN A 4 26.26 -18.54 -33.80
N THR A 5 25.77 -17.65 -34.67
CA THR A 5 24.35 -17.32 -34.93
C THR A 5 23.69 -18.41 -35.79
N PRO A 6 22.36 -18.53 -35.74
CA PRO A 6 21.54 -18.54 -36.97
C PRO A 6 20.31 -17.61 -36.83
N GLU A 7 20.09 -16.67 -37.75
CA GLU A 7 19.28 -16.75 -38.99
C GLU A 7 17.75 -16.73 -38.79
N THR A 8 17.14 -15.72 -39.41
CA THR A 8 15.74 -15.29 -39.43
C THR A 8 14.96 -15.84 -40.63
N ALA A 9 13.70 -16.27 -40.43
CA ALA A 9 12.55 -16.18 -41.37
C ALA A 9 11.28 -16.66 -40.63
N GLY A 10 10.22 -15.84 -40.47
CA GLY A 10 8.97 -15.84 -41.28
C GLY A 10 8.03 -16.99 -40.84
N ASP A 11 6.76 -16.84 -40.40
CA ASP A 11 5.69 -15.89 -40.66
C ASP A 11 4.74 -15.85 -39.44
N CYS A 12 4.33 -14.67 -38.96
CA CYS A 12 3.29 -14.54 -37.94
C CYS A 12 1.96 -14.11 -38.58
N VAL A 13 0.96 -14.98 -38.46
CA VAL A 13 -0.45 -14.72 -38.79
C VAL A 13 -1.07 -13.81 -37.72
N PRO A 14 -1.67 -12.65 -38.06
CA PRO A 14 -2.33 -11.80 -37.08
C PRO A 14 -3.74 -12.32 -36.76
N TYR A 15 -3.99 -12.58 -35.47
CA TYR A 15 -5.31 -12.90 -34.93
C TYR A 15 -6.12 -11.60 -34.78
N ARG A 16 -7.27 -11.54 -35.47
CA ARG A 16 -8.22 -10.42 -35.48
C ARG A 16 -9.13 -10.49 -34.23
N PRO A 17 -9.27 -9.43 -33.41
CA PRO A 17 -10.36 -9.37 -32.43
C PRO A 17 -11.66 -8.96 -33.11
N ALA A 18 -12.73 -9.70 -32.81
CA ALA A 18 -14.09 -9.41 -33.27
C ALA A 18 -14.59 -8.09 -32.68
N GLU A 19 -14.88 -7.13 -33.56
CA GLU A 19 -15.68 -5.94 -33.25
C GLU A 19 -17.10 -6.39 -32.90
N THR A 20 -17.53 -6.18 -31.66
CA THR A 20 -18.95 -6.27 -31.31
C THR A 20 -19.38 -4.91 -30.76
N TYR A 21 -20.17 -4.21 -31.56
CA TYR A 21 -20.87 -2.98 -31.22
C TYR A 21 -21.78 -3.21 -30.01
N CYS A 22 -21.63 -2.39 -28.97
CA CYS A 22 -22.58 -2.35 -27.86
C CYS A 22 -23.48 -1.11 -28.01
N SER A 23 -24.67 -1.35 -28.51
CA SER A 23 -25.78 -0.39 -28.60
C SER A 23 -26.38 -0.16 -27.22
N LEU A 24 -26.54 1.11 -26.82
CA LEU A 24 -27.29 1.53 -25.62
C LEU A 24 -28.79 1.24 -25.75
N PRO A 25 -29.45 0.73 -24.69
CA PRO A 25 -30.88 0.95 -24.47
C PRO A 25 -31.13 2.02 -23.41
N THR A 26 -32.08 2.89 -23.75
CA THR A 26 -32.63 4.03 -23.02
C THR A 26 -33.31 3.66 -21.70
N ALA A 27 -33.25 4.59 -20.75
CA ALA A 27 -33.75 4.54 -19.38
C ALA A 27 -35.25 4.23 -19.20
N ALA A 28 -35.57 3.64 -18.05
CA ALA A 28 -36.89 3.71 -17.42
C ALA A 28 -36.73 4.20 -15.98
N ALA A 29 -37.29 5.38 -15.71
CA ALA A 29 -37.39 6.00 -14.40
C ALA A 29 -38.57 5.41 -13.61
N ALA A 30 -38.40 5.24 -12.30
CA ALA A 30 -39.50 5.06 -11.37
C ALA A 30 -39.25 5.91 -10.10
N ASN A 31 -40.05 6.97 -9.98
CA ASN A 31 -40.28 7.75 -8.77
C ASN A 31 -41.05 6.91 -7.74
N VAL A 32 -40.70 6.99 -6.46
CA VAL A 32 -41.65 6.88 -5.34
C VAL A 32 -41.20 7.76 -4.16
N ASP A 33 -41.97 8.84 -3.97
CA ASP A 33 -42.45 9.51 -2.75
C ASP A 33 -41.56 9.78 -1.52
N ASP A 34 -41.36 11.09 -1.31
CA ASP A 34 -41.25 11.80 -0.04
C ASP A 34 -42.53 11.72 0.82
N ARG A 35 -42.38 11.58 2.14
CA ARG A 35 -43.31 12.16 3.15
C ARG A 35 -42.66 12.30 4.53
N ASN A 36 -42.40 13.58 4.88
CA ASN A 36 -42.56 14.27 6.18
C ASN A 36 -42.29 13.54 7.52
N GLY A 37 -41.40 14.15 8.33
CA GLY A 37 -41.89 14.92 9.49
C GLY A 37 -41.27 14.68 10.88
N VAL A 38 -40.59 15.73 11.36
CA VAL A 38 -40.63 16.31 12.73
C VAL A 38 -39.61 15.87 13.79
N LEU A 39 -38.96 16.93 14.32
CA LEU A 39 -38.18 17.15 15.54
C LEU A 39 -38.32 16.12 16.68
N ASN A 40 -37.18 15.84 17.33
CA ASN A 40 -37.07 16.04 18.78
C ASN A 40 -35.61 16.23 19.25
N THR A 41 -35.44 17.31 19.98
CA THR A 41 -34.28 17.73 20.77
C THR A 41 -34.35 17.15 22.18
N SER A 42 -33.25 16.61 22.71
CA SER A 42 -33.02 16.51 24.17
C SER A 42 -31.52 16.27 24.44
N THR A 43 -30.76 17.30 24.81
CA THR A 43 -30.27 17.60 26.18
C THR A 43 -29.63 16.42 26.94
N SER A 44 -28.30 16.40 26.96
CA SER A 44 -27.45 15.63 27.87
C SER A 44 -27.20 16.40 29.17
N PRO A 45 -27.14 15.75 30.35
CA PRO A 45 -26.63 16.35 31.57
C PRO A 45 -25.15 15.97 31.82
N SER A 46 -24.49 16.86 32.54
CA SER A 46 -23.06 16.99 32.74
C SER A 46 -22.51 16.24 33.98
N SER A 47 -21.24 15.82 33.88
CA SER A 47 -20.17 15.81 34.93
C SER A 47 -20.26 14.79 36.09
N PRO A 48 -19.20 14.59 36.93
CA PRO A 48 -17.74 14.93 36.81
C PRO A 48 -16.79 13.82 37.33
N TRP A 49 -15.54 13.70 36.84
CA TRP A 49 -14.43 13.17 37.66
C TRP A 49 -13.07 13.80 37.30
N ASN A 50 -12.46 14.45 38.29
CA ASN A 50 -11.11 14.98 38.28
C ASN A 50 -10.06 13.89 38.58
N PRO A 51 -8.82 14.01 38.08
CA PRO A 51 -7.70 13.13 38.40
C PRO A 51 -6.85 13.70 39.56
N PRO A 52 -6.03 12.89 40.26
CA PRO A 52 -4.89 13.39 41.01
C PRO A 52 -3.57 13.11 40.29
N GLY A 53 -2.70 14.13 40.30
CA GLY A 53 -1.33 14.10 39.78
C GLY A 53 -0.29 13.50 40.75
N PRO A 54 1.01 13.62 40.42
CA PRO A 54 2.06 12.68 40.77
C PRO A 54 2.84 13.07 42.05
N THR A 55 3.51 12.09 42.66
CA THR A 55 4.58 12.34 43.64
C THR A 55 5.77 11.42 43.37
N ASP A 56 6.91 12.05 43.11
CA ASP A 56 8.25 11.47 43.08
C ASP A 56 8.66 10.94 44.46
N TYR A 57 9.53 9.91 44.52
CA TYR A 57 10.65 9.74 45.47
C TYR A 57 11.26 8.32 45.33
N GLU A 58 12.42 8.21 44.69
CA GLU A 58 13.54 7.31 45.07
C GLU A 58 14.39 8.05 46.13
N PRO A 59 15.33 7.46 46.92
CA PRO A 59 16.15 6.27 46.61
C PRO A 59 16.54 5.35 47.81
N GLU A 60 17.36 4.34 47.50
CA GLU A 60 18.52 3.82 48.27
C GLU A 60 18.56 2.33 48.68
N VAL A 61 19.66 1.71 48.24
CA VAL A 61 20.21 0.38 48.56
C VAL A 61 21.08 0.48 49.82
N PRO A 62 21.17 -0.55 50.69
CA PRO A 62 22.49 -1.12 50.96
C PRO A 62 22.55 -2.65 51.21
N THR A 63 23.44 -3.30 50.45
CA THR A 63 24.54 -4.22 50.85
C THR A 63 24.30 -5.50 51.69
N GLU A 64 24.65 -6.62 51.04
CA GLU A 64 25.44 -7.78 51.49
C GLU A 64 25.56 -8.14 52.98
N SER A 65 25.25 -9.41 53.31
CA SER A 65 26.20 -10.25 54.06
C SER A 65 26.02 -11.75 53.81
N LYS A 66 27.16 -12.44 53.77
CA LYS A 66 27.39 -13.84 53.43
C LYS A 66 26.97 -14.80 54.54
N SER A 67 26.45 -15.98 54.18
CA SER A 67 26.83 -17.23 54.85
C SER A 67 26.62 -18.45 53.95
N ARG A 68 27.56 -19.39 54.07
CA ARG A 68 27.87 -20.53 53.21
C ARG A 68 27.54 -21.84 53.94
N SER A 69 26.77 -22.74 53.33
CA SER A 69 26.81 -24.21 53.55
C SER A 69 25.87 -24.91 52.54
N SER A 70 26.40 -25.50 51.47
CA SER A 70 26.63 -26.96 51.30
C SER A 70 25.39 -27.86 51.48
N SER A 71 24.85 -28.29 50.33
CA SER A 71 24.36 -29.63 49.98
C SER A 71 23.25 -30.28 50.83
N LYS A 72 22.05 -30.38 50.23
CA LYS A 72 21.36 -31.66 49.95
C LYS A 72 20.13 -31.43 49.07
N GLU A 73 19.97 -32.30 48.08
CA GLU A 73 18.74 -32.50 47.31
C GLU A 73 17.57 -32.81 48.27
N GLU A 74 16.50 -32.03 48.19
CA GLU A 74 15.22 -32.38 48.80
C GLU A 74 14.09 -31.77 47.94
N TYR A 75 13.36 -32.65 47.27
CA TYR A 75 12.07 -32.35 46.65
C TYR A 75 11.10 -31.82 47.71
N PRO A 76 10.38 -30.70 47.51
CA PRO A 76 9.19 -30.44 48.28
C PRO A 76 7.97 -30.95 47.49
N GLY A 77 7.56 -32.17 47.82
CA GLY A 77 6.17 -32.54 47.68
C GLY A 77 5.34 -31.74 48.69
N SER A 78 4.41 -30.94 48.19
CA SER A 78 3.19 -30.55 48.90
C SER A 78 2.11 -30.29 47.86
N THR A 79 1.45 -31.38 47.49
CA THR A 79 0.21 -31.38 46.72
C THR A 79 -0.88 -30.68 47.53
N SER A 80 -1.14 -29.41 47.24
CA SER A 80 -2.42 -28.80 47.55
C SER A 80 -3.47 -29.44 46.66
N ASN A 81 -4.51 -30.02 47.26
CA ASN A 81 -5.72 -30.49 46.59
C ASN A 81 -6.20 -29.43 45.58
N MET A 82 -6.08 -29.71 44.28
CA MET A 82 -6.78 -28.94 43.26
C MET A 82 -8.26 -29.33 43.31
N SER A 83 -9.06 -28.58 44.06
CA SER A 83 -10.49 -28.54 43.79
C SER A 83 -10.68 -27.78 42.47
N PHE A 84 -11.02 -28.48 41.40
CA PHE A 84 -11.53 -27.92 40.14
C PHE A 84 -12.93 -27.27 40.33
N ALA A 85 -13.12 -26.53 41.43
CA ALA A 85 -14.40 -26.10 41.97
C ALA A 85 -14.54 -24.58 41.90
N ASP A 86 -14.53 -24.05 40.69
CA ASP A 86 -15.37 -22.91 40.33
C ASP A 86 -16.13 -23.35 39.07
N GLU A 87 -17.26 -24.03 39.26
CA GLU A 87 -18.12 -24.50 38.15
C GLU A 87 -18.78 -23.34 37.37
N GLU A 88 -18.54 -22.09 37.76
CA GLU A 88 -19.13 -20.87 37.19
C GLU A 88 -18.27 -20.22 36.09
N LYS A 89 -16.97 -20.53 35.99
CA LYS A 89 -16.05 -19.95 34.99
C LYS A 89 -15.97 -20.78 33.72
N ASP A 90 -15.83 -20.13 32.57
CA ASP A 90 -15.61 -20.80 31.28
C ASP A 90 -14.26 -21.54 31.26
N ILE A 91 -14.16 -22.65 30.51
CA ILE A 91 -12.96 -23.51 30.47
C ILE A 91 -11.67 -22.74 30.08
N PRO A 92 -11.69 -21.81 29.10
CA PRO A 92 -10.54 -20.96 28.80
C PRO A 92 -10.08 -20.10 29.98
N GLU A 93 -11.00 -19.58 30.80
CA GLU A 93 -10.66 -18.80 32.00
C GLU A 93 -10.01 -19.70 33.06
N GLN A 94 -10.53 -20.92 33.24
CA GLN A 94 -9.91 -21.92 34.13
C GLN A 94 -8.49 -22.30 33.67
N LEU A 95 -8.22 -22.35 32.36
CA LEU A 95 -6.89 -22.58 31.80
C LEU A 95 -5.95 -21.36 32.02
N ALA A 96 -6.48 -20.13 31.95
CA ALA A 96 -5.71 -18.93 32.24
C ALA A 96 -5.36 -18.82 33.74
N ASP A 97 -6.30 -19.13 34.62
CA ASP A 97 -6.05 -19.21 36.07
C ASP A 97 -4.99 -20.29 36.37
N LEU A 98 -5.05 -21.42 35.67
CA LEU A 98 -4.05 -22.49 35.79
C LEU A 98 -2.64 -22.01 35.39
N LEU A 99 -2.50 -21.19 34.34
CA LEU A 99 -1.21 -20.60 33.96
C LEU A 99 -0.59 -19.74 35.07
N MET A 100 -1.41 -18.97 35.79
CA MET A 100 -0.95 -18.19 36.96
C MET A 100 -0.50 -19.07 38.13
N VAL A 101 -1.02 -20.29 38.23
CA VAL A 101 -0.61 -21.26 39.26
C VAL A 101 0.66 -21.99 38.85
N ILE A 102 0.79 -22.39 37.57
CA ILE A 102 1.97 -23.07 37.03
C ILE A 102 3.18 -22.12 37.03
N ILE A 103 2.97 -20.87 36.63
CA ILE A 103 4.02 -19.87 36.47
C ILE A 103 3.77 -18.74 37.46
N SER A 104 4.60 -18.69 38.50
CA SER A 104 4.43 -17.71 39.58
C SER A 104 4.82 -16.29 39.13
N GLY A 105 4.04 -15.29 39.56
CA GLY A 105 4.36 -13.88 39.40
C GLY A 105 3.67 -13.21 38.21
N LEU A 106 4.20 -12.04 37.81
CA LEU A 106 3.65 -11.21 36.73
C LEU A 106 3.65 -11.96 35.38
N GLU A 107 4.64 -12.81 35.14
CA GLU A 107 4.77 -13.60 33.90
C GLU A 107 3.58 -14.54 33.67
N GLY A 108 3.11 -15.25 34.70
CA GLY A 108 1.94 -16.12 34.59
C GLY A 108 0.64 -15.36 34.29
N ALA A 109 0.49 -14.15 34.84
CA ALA A 109 -0.65 -13.29 34.56
C ALA A 109 -0.63 -12.75 33.12
N GLU A 110 0.55 -12.36 32.62
CA GLU A 110 0.74 -11.92 31.24
C GLU A 110 0.44 -13.04 30.23
N LEU A 111 0.91 -14.27 30.51
CA LEU A 111 0.62 -15.44 29.68
C LEU A 111 -0.86 -15.82 29.70
N GLY A 112 -1.52 -15.74 30.86
CA GLY A 112 -2.96 -15.96 30.99
C GLY A 112 -3.79 -14.94 30.18
N ASP A 113 -3.48 -13.64 30.28
CA ASP A 113 -4.14 -12.59 29.48
C ASP A 113 -3.92 -12.80 27.98
N ALA A 114 -2.68 -13.09 27.58
CA ALA A 114 -2.36 -13.37 26.19
C ALA A 114 -3.14 -14.59 25.66
N PHE A 115 -3.23 -15.68 26.43
CA PHE A 115 -3.97 -16.88 26.06
C PHE A 115 -5.45 -16.58 25.78
N LEU A 116 -6.09 -15.73 26.58
CA LEU A 116 -7.51 -15.37 26.43
C LEU A 116 -7.76 -14.41 25.27
N VAL A 117 -6.95 -13.35 25.17
CA VAL A 117 -7.26 -12.18 24.33
C VAL A 117 -6.60 -12.23 22.94
N ALA A 118 -5.49 -12.95 22.77
CA ALA A 118 -4.81 -12.99 21.48
C ALA A 118 -5.66 -13.69 20.40
N ALA A 119 -5.47 -13.29 19.14
CA ALA A 119 -6.13 -13.95 18.01
C ALA A 119 -5.73 -15.44 17.90
N ASP A 120 -6.61 -16.26 17.34
CA ASP A 120 -6.36 -17.70 17.12
C ASP A 120 -5.59 -17.99 15.81
N GLN A 121 -5.58 -17.03 14.89
CA GLN A 121 -4.86 -17.11 13.62
C GLN A 121 -3.47 -16.48 13.74
N PRO A 122 -2.44 -17.07 13.11
CA PRO A 122 -1.10 -16.49 13.10
C PRO A 122 -1.08 -15.14 12.35
N PRO A 123 -0.10 -14.28 12.65
CA PRO A 123 -0.02 -12.92 12.09
C PRO A 123 0.21 -12.88 10.57
N VAL A 124 0.68 -13.98 9.99
CA VAL A 124 0.83 -14.17 8.55
C VAL A 124 0.16 -15.49 8.19
N THR A 125 -0.71 -15.48 7.19
CA THR A 125 -1.44 -16.64 6.68
C THR A 125 -1.30 -16.76 5.15
N LYS A 126 -1.66 -17.92 4.59
CA LYS A 126 -1.77 -18.08 3.13
C LYS A 126 -2.72 -17.05 2.51
N GLN A 127 -3.82 -16.73 3.20
CA GLN A 127 -4.79 -15.73 2.74
C GLN A 127 -4.19 -14.32 2.76
N SER A 128 -3.52 -13.92 3.84
CA SER A 128 -2.90 -12.58 3.93
C SER A 128 -1.79 -12.40 2.89
N LEU A 129 -1.15 -13.48 2.46
CA LEU A 129 -0.16 -13.49 1.40
C LEU A 129 -0.75 -13.73 0.00
N GLY A 130 -2.06 -13.97 -0.11
CA GLY A 130 -2.73 -14.28 -1.38
C GLY A 130 -2.72 -13.11 -2.36
N GLU A 131 -2.70 -11.87 -1.87
CA GLU A 131 -2.55 -10.67 -2.71
C GLU A 131 -1.24 -10.65 -3.51
N LEU A 132 -0.23 -11.41 -3.06
CA LEU A 132 1.06 -11.56 -3.71
C LEU A 132 1.07 -12.61 -4.83
N ASP A 133 -0.05 -13.29 -5.07
CA ASP A 133 -0.17 -14.26 -6.15
C ASP A 133 -0.26 -13.56 -7.52
N VAL A 134 0.23 -14.23 -8.57
CA VAL A 134 0.37 -13.66 -9.92
C VAL A 134 -0.94 -13.08 -10.47
N LEU A 135 -2.08 -13.74 -10.23
CA LEU A 135 -3.38 -13.25 -10.69
C LEU A 135 -3.81 -11.97 -9.98
N ASN A 136 -3.52 -11.83 -8.69
CA ASN A 136 -3.83 -10.64 -7.91
C ASN A 136 -2.88 -9.50 -8.29
N ILE A 137 -1.59 -9.78 -8.46
CA ILE A 137 -0.60 -8.84 -9.03
C ILE A 137 -1.11 -8.30 -10.39
N MET A 138 -1.56 -9.20 -11.28
CA MET A 138 -2.04 -8.83 -12.60
C MET A 138 -3.35 -8.04 -12.60
N ASN A 139 -4.19 -8.14 -11.58
CA ASN A 139 -5.49 -7.47 -11.53
C ASN A 139 -5.53 -6.27 -10.58
N ASN A 140 -4.44 -6.02 -9.86
CA ASN A 140 -4.34 -4.89 -8.94
C ASN A 140 -4.19 -3.57 -9.70
N ILE A 141 -5.22 -2.71 -9.61
CA ILE A 141 -5.28 -1.42 -10.30
C ILE A 141 -4.19 -0.46 -9.79
N THR A 142 -3.97 -0.40 -8.48
CA THR A 142 -2.99 0.48 -7.84
C THR A 142 -1.58 0.09 -8.27
N LEU A 143 -1.24 -1.20 -8.21
CA LEU A 143 0.06 -1.70 -8.67
C LEU A 143 0.30 -1.39 -10.15
N ARG A 144 -0.70 -1.64 -11.01
CA ARG A 144 -0.61 -1.35 -12.45
C ARG A 144 -0.43 0.12 -12.73
N HIS A 145 -1.02 1.00 -11.94
CA HIS A 145 -0.80 2.43 -12.06
C HIS A 145 0.60 2.80 -11.58
N ASP A 146 0.98 2.38 -10.36
CA ASP A 146 2.24 2.71 -9.68
C ASP A 146 3.49 2.24 -10.44
N VAL A 147 3.42 1.10 -11.13
CA VAL A 147 4.57 0.57 -11.89
C VAL A 147 5.02 1.50 -13.03
N ASN A 148 4.14 2.42 -13.47
CA ASN A 148 4.50 3.45 -14.43
C ASN A 148 5.36 4.56 -13.82
N PHE A 149 5.36 4.75 -12.49
CA PHE A 149 6.05 5.87 -11.86
C PHE A 149 7.30 5.47 -11.09
N ASP A 150 7.41 4.20 -10.69
CA ASP A 150 8.52 3.72 -9.89
C ASP A 150 9.30 2.61 -10.60
N LYS A 151 10.59 2.85 -10.86
CA LYS A 151 11.48 1.87 -11.49
C LYS A 151 11.80 0.69 -10.55
N ASP A 152 11.86 0.94 -9.25
CA ASP A 152 12.30 0.01 -8.21
C ASP A 152 11.12 -0.54 -7.37
N LEU A 153 9.88 -0.38 -7.89
CA LEU A 153 8.65 -0.85 -7.26
C LEU A 153 8.77 -2.31 -6.82
N SER A 154 8.58 -2.54 -5.53
CA SER A 154 8.68 -3.85 -4.90
C SER A 154 7.78 -3.92 -3.67
N TYR A 155 7.17 -5.07 -3.46
CA TYR A 155 6.51 -5.41 -2.21
C TYR A 155 7.50 -5.44 -1.06
N ARG A 156 7.12 -4.81 0.04
CA ARG A 156 7.85 -4.78 1.31
C ARG A 156 6.89 -5.03 2.47
N PRO A 157 7.36 -5.62 3.58
CA PRO A 157 6.56 -5.70 4.79
C PRO A 157 6.19 -4.29 5.26
N ASN A 158 4.89 -4.02 5.43
CA ASN A 158 4.43 -2.75 5.98
C ASN A 158 4.60 -2.78 7.50
N LEU A 159 5.74 -2.26 7.98
CA LEU A 159 6.07 -2.23 9.41
C LEU A 159 6.14 -0.80 9.97
N ASP A 160 5.88 0.20 9.14
CA ASP A 160 6.03 1.61 9.47
C ASP A 160 4.69 2.25 9.87
N GLY A 161 4.78 3.34 10.62
CA GLY A 161 3.63 4.12 11.06
C GLY A 161 2.72 3.41 12.07
N PRO A 162 1.60 4.05 12.46
CA PRO A 162 0.70 3.55 13.50
C PRO A 162 0.15 2.15 13.20
N LYS A 163 -0.21 1.89 11.93
CA LYS A 163 -0.70 0.57 11.48
C LYS A 163 0.38 -0.52 11.63
N GLY A 164 1.63 -0.22 11.28
CA GLY A 164 2.76 -1.14 11.47
C GLY A 164 3.04 -1.45 12.94
N HIS A 165 2.98 -0.43 13.81
CA HIS A 165 3.11 -0.62 15.26
C HIS A 165 2.00 -1.50 15.84
N GLU A 166 0.74 -1.27 15.43
CA GLU A 166 -0.38 -2.08 15.89
C GLU A 166 -0.26 -3.54 15.40
N LYS A 167 0.14 -3.75 14.14
CA LYS A 167 0.38 -5.10 13.60
C LYS A 167 1.46 -5.84 14.38
N ARG A 168 2.55 -5.16 14.78
CA ARG A 168 3.59 -5.75 15.64
C ARG A 168 3.05 -6.12 17.02
N LYS A 169 2.28 -5.23 17.64
CA LYS A 169 1.68 -5.48 18.96
C LYS A 169 0.74 -6.70 18.95
N VAL A 170 -0.12 -6.80 17.94
CA VAL A 170 -1.01 -7.97 17.75
C VAL A 170 -0.20 -9.25 17.52
N SER A 171 0.85 -9.18 16.69
CA SER A 171 1.76 -10.30 16.44
C SER A 171 2.46 -10.77 17.72
N ASP A 172 3.02 -9.84 18.51
CA ASP A 172 3.73 -10.19 19.75
C ASP A 172 2.79 -10.79 20.80
N LYS A 173 1.53 -10.32 20.87
CA LYS A 173 0.52 -10.94 21.74
C LYS A 173 0.18 -12.37 21.30
N PHE A 174 0.09 -12.65 19.99
CA PHE A 174 -0.07 -14.01 19.46
C PHE A 174 1.08 -14.93 19.88
N TRP A 175 2.33 -14.49 19.73
CA TRP A 175 3.50 -15.32 20.11
C TRP A 175 3.56 -15.56 21.61
N THR A 176 3.21 -14.56 22.43
CA THR A 176 3.11 -14.71 23.89
C THR A 176 2.05 -15.73 24.28
N ALA A 177 0.90 -15.71 23.61
CA ALA A 177 -0.16 -16.70 23.82
C ALA A 177 0.25 -18.12 23.38
N LEU A 178 1.10 -18.25 22.36
CA LEU A 178 1.66 -19.54 21.94
C LEU A 178 2.61 -20.13 22.99
N VAL A 179 3.39 -19.28 23.68
CA VAL A 179 4.20 -19.71 24.85
C VAL A 179 3.28 -20.26 25.93
N ALA A 180 2.21 -19.54 26.26
CA ALA A 180 1.22 -19.96 27.25
C ALA A 180 0.60 -21.34 26.91
N GLU A 181 0.26 -21.59 25.64
CA GLU A 181 -0.27 -22.89 25.19
C GLU A 181 0.74 -24.04 25.36
N LEU A 182 2.02 -23.81 25.06
CA LEU A 182 3.06 -24.84 25.23
C LEU A 182 3.37 -25.13 26.70
N GLU A 183 3.32 -24.11 27.57
CA GLU A 183 3.43 -24.31 29.02
C GLU A 183 2.24 -25.11 29.57
N LEU A 184 1.02 -24.79 29.10
CA LEU A 184 -0.17 -25.60 29.38
C LEU A 184 -0.02 -27.05 28.90
N TYR A 185 0.54 -27.29 27.71
CA TYR A 185 0.79 -28.65 27.22
C TYR A 185 1.76 -29.42 28.08
N THR A 186 2.84 -28.77 28.52
CA THR A 186 3.84 -29.39 29.39
C THR A 186 3.20 -29.87 30.69
N TRP A 187 2.34 -29.04 31.29
CA TRP A 187 1.61 -29.41 32.49
C TRP A 187 0.52 -30.46 32.23
N LEU A 188 -0.33 -30.22 31.22
CA LEU A 188 -1.46 -31.09 30.90
C LEU A 188 -0.92 -32.50 30.59
N PHE A 189 -0.09 -32.64 29.57
CA PHE A 189 0.32 -33.95 29.09
C PHE A 189 1.16 -34.74 30.10
N HIS A 190 1.86 -34.07 31.02
CA HIS A 190 2.54 -34.74 32.14
C HIS A 190 1.56 -35.28 33.19
N MET A 191 0.49 -34.54 33.50
CA MET A 191 -0.49 -34.93 34.53
C MET A 191 -1.43 -36.07 34.09
N LYS A 192 -1.54 -36.33 32.78
CA LYS A 192 -2.40 -37.38 32.18
C LYS A 192 -2.21 -38.77 32.81
N SER A 193 -1.02 -39.08 33.32
CA SER A 193 -0.70 -40.37 33.97
C SER A 193 -1.35 -40.56 35.36
N SER A 194 -1.93 -39.51 35.96
CA SER A 194 -2.47 -39.51 37.32
C SER A 194 -3.99 -39.37 37.42
N ILE A 195 -4.72 -39.35 36.30
CA ILE A 195 -6.15 -38.99 36.24
C ILE A 195 -7.05 -40.24 36.34
N SER A 196 -8.15 -40.13 37.09
CA SER A 196 -9.14 -41.21 37.21
C SER A 196 -10.03 -41.34 35.96
N LYS A 197 -10.58 -42.53 35.71
CA LYS A 197 -11.50 -42.77 34.56
C LYS A 197 -12.74 -41.86 34.54
N ALA A 198 -13.14 -41.31 35.70
CA ALA A 198 -14.30 -40.41 35.79
C ALA A 198 -14.00 -38.98 35.31
N GLU A 199 -12.73 -38.56 35.37
CA GLU A 199 -12.28 -37.21 35.03
C GLU A 199 -11.73 -37.11 33.59
N GLU A 200 -11.57 -38.25 32.91
CA GLU A 200 -11.03 -38.36 31.55
C GLU A 200 -11.82 -37.54 30.52
N ALA A 201 -13.15 -37.45 30.68
CA ALA A 201 -14.00 -36.65 29.80
C ALA A 201 -13.73 -35.14 29.96
N LYS A 202 -13.71 -34.63 31.20
CA LYS A 202 -13.40 -33.23 31.50
C LYS A 202 -11.98 -32.89 31.04
N TRP A 203 -11.03 -33.78 31.29
CA TRP A 203 -9.66 -33.64 30.83
C TRP A 203 -9.51 -33.49 29.31
N THR A 204 -10.25 -34.31 28.55
CA THR A 204 -10.24 -34.24 27.09
C THR A 204 -10.75 -32.90 26.59
N THR A 205 -11.77 -32.34 27.25
CA THR A 205 -12.29 -31.00 26.96
C THR A 205 -11.26 -29.91 27.25
N PHE A 206 -10.53 -29.98 28.38
CA PHE A 206 -9.45 -29.03 28.69
C PHE A 206 -8.35 -29.05 27.62
N VAL A 207 -7.92 -30.25 27.19
CA VAL A 207 -6.92 -30.38 26.13
C VAL A 207 -7.42 -29.76 24.82
N GLN A 208 -8.69 -29.95 24.45
CA GLN A 208 -9.26 -29.33 23.25
C GLN A 208 -9.27 -27.80 23.34
N HIS A 209 -9.64 -27.23 24.48
CA HIS A 209 -9.64 -25.78 24.68
C HIS A 209 -8.23 -25.17 24.79
N ALA A 210 -7.23 -25.96 25.18
CA ALA A 210 -5.83 -25.53 25.15
C ALA A 210 -5.24 -25.54 23.73
N GLN A 211 -5.73 -26.40 22.83
CA GLN A 211 -5.23 -26.56 21.47
C GLN A 211 -5.79 -25.53 20.48
N ARG A 212 -5.47 -24.24 20.67
CA ARG A 212 -6.01 -23.14 19.85
C ARG A 212 -5.10 -22.76 18.68
N ARG A 213 -3.87 -22.30 18.95
CA ARG A 213 -2.99 -21.64 17.97
C ARG A 213 -1.95 -22.56 17.37
N ILE A 214 -1.50 -23.57 18.10
CA ILE A 214 -0.48 -24.51 17.59
C ILE A 214 -0.97 -25.29 16.35
N PRO A 215 -2.20 -25.86 16.32
CA PRO A 215 -2.69 -26.55 15.13
C PRO A 215 -2.86 -25.60 13.93
N THR A 216 -3.37 -24.38 14.17
CA THR A 216 -3.55 -23.37 13.10
C THR A 216 -2.21 -22.89 12.56
N LEU A 217 -1.18 -22.77 13.40
CA LEU A 217 0.18 -22.41 12.98
C LEU A 217 0.80 -23.49 12.10
N PHE A 218 0.75 -24.77 12.49
CA PHE A 218 1.27 -25.86 11.65
C PHE A 218 0.54 -25.98 10.31
N LYS A 219 -0.79 -25.82 10.33
CA LYS A 219 -1.57 -25.75 9.08
C LYS A 219 -1.12 -24.58 8.21
N THR A 220 -0.87 -23.42 8.81
CA THR A 220 -0.39 -22.24 8.09
C THR A 220 0.99 -22.45 7.48
N PHE A 221 1.92 -23.09 8.19
CA PHE A 221 3.21 -23.46 7.62
C PHE A 221 3.08 -24.38 6.42
N HIS A 222 2.26 -25.44 6.54
CA HIS A 222 1.96 -26.33 5.41
C HIS A 222 1.40 -25.55 4.22
N ASP A 223 0.37 -24.75 4.44
CA ASP A 223 -0.37 -24.05 3.38
C ASP A 223 0.51 -23.02 2.64
N ILE A 224 1.38 -22.30 3.37
CA ILE A 224 2.32 -21.34 2.77
C ILE A 224 3.44 -22.10 2.03
N LEU A 225 4.03 -23.13 2.63
CA LEU A 225 5.06 -23.97 1.98
C LEU A 225 4.54 -24.60 0.68
N GLU A 226 3.33 -25.16 0.68
CA GLU A 226 2.69 -25.74 -0.51
C GLU A 226 2.56 -24.70 -1.64
N SER A 227 2.32 -23.43 -1.30
CA SER A 227 2.25 -22.33 -2.27
C SER A 227 3.60 -21.82 -2.79
N LEU A 228 4.69 -22.16 -2.11
CA LEU A 228 6.05 -21.70 -2.44
C LEU A 228 6.84 -22.75 -3.21
N VAL A 229 6.63 -24.03 -2.90
CA VAL A 229 7.39 -25.15 -3.48
C VAL A 229 6.68 -25.74 -4.70
N PRO A 230 7.42 -26.30 -5.67
CA PRO A 230 6.84 -26.95 -6.85
C PRO A 230 6.10 -28.26 -6.48
N ASP A 231 5.18 -28.68 -7.36
CA ASP A 231 4.29 -29.84 -7.17
C ASP A 231 4.99 -31.14 -6.77
N ARG A 232 6.24 -31.33 -7.22
CA ARG A 232 7.07 -32.50 -6.87
C ARG A 232 7.31 -32.67 -5.36
N ASP A 233 7.30 -31.58 -4.61
CA ASP A 233 7.61 -31.57 -3.18
C ASP A 233 6.33 -31.59 -2.31
N HIS A 234 5.13 -31.44 -2.90
CA HIS A 234 3.86 -31.41 -2.17
C HIS A 234 3.55 -32.72 -1.44
N ALA A 235 3.89 -33.87 -2.02
CA ALA A 235 3.66 -35.17 -1.38
C ALA A 235 4.50 -35.32 -0.11
N ARG A 236 5.78 -34.94 -0.17
CA ARG A 236 6.70 -34.94 0.97
C ARG A 236 6.24 -33.97 2.06
N LEU A 237 5.74 -32.80 1.66
CA LEU A 237 5.21 -31.81 2.59
C LEU A 237 3.99 -32.33 3.37
N LYS A 238 3.04 -32.99 2.69
CA LYS A 238 1.85 -33.58 3.33
C LYS A 238 2.21 -34.66 4.35
N GLU A 239 3.24 -35.46 4.08
CA GLU A 239 3.72 -36.49 5.00
C GLU A 239 4.38 -35.87 6.24
N HIS A 240 5.23 -34.85 6.07
CA HIS A 240 5.96 -34.23 7.18
C HIS A 240 5.15 -33.22 8.01
N PHE A 241 4.07 -32.66 7.44
CA PHE A 241 3.19 -31.66 8.07
C PHE A 241 1.71 -32.12 8.17
N ASP A 242 1.46 -33.39 8.48
CA ASP A 242 0.13 -33.80 8.93
C ASP A 242 -0.15 -33.26 10.33
N VAL A 243 -0.94 -32.19 10.41
CA VAL A 243 -1.30 -31.50 11.66
C VAL A 243 -1.93 -32.46 12.69
N SER A 244 -2.75 -33.42 12.24
CA SER A 244 -3.39 -34.37 13.16
C SER A 244 -2.36 -35.30 13.79
N MET A 245 -1.41 -35.80 12.99
CA MET A 245 -0.32 -36.64 13.46
C MET A 245 0.64 -35.86 14.37
N LEU A 246 0.99 -34.62 14.00
CA LEU A 246 1.83 -33.73 14.81
C LEU A 246 1.23 -33.50 16.20
N MET A 247 -0.06 -33.17 16.27
CA MET A 247 -0.72 -32.95 17.56
C MET A 247 -0.78 -34.22 18.41
N GLN A 248 -0.94 -35.40 17.78
CA GLN A 248 -0.88 -36.69 18.50
C GLN A 248 0.52 -36.99 19.05
N GLU A 249 1.57 -36.73 18.27
CA GLU A 249 2.95 -36.93 18.71
C GLU A 249 3.33 -35.99 19.85
N ILE A 250 2.88 -34.73 19.78
CA ILE A 250 3.07 -33.73 20.86
C ILE A 250 2.35 -34.21 22.12
N GLN A 251 1.08 -34.62 22.02
CA GLN A 251 0.31 -35.11 23.16
C GLN A 251 0.93 -36.35 23.83
N ARG A 252 1.65 -37.17 23.06
CA ARG A 252 2.34 -38.38 23.55
C ARG A 252 3.79 -38.11 23.98
N GLY A 253 4.31 -36.90 23.80
CA GLY A 253 5.70 -36.55 24.12
C GLY A 253 6.74 -37.23 23.23
N VAL A 254 6.38 -37.62 22.01
CA VAL A 254 7.28 -38.31 21.05
C VAL A 254 7.65 -37.45 19.84
N CYS A 255 7.14 -36.21 19.77
CA CYS A 255 7.43 -35.29 18.67
C CYS A 255 8.89 -34.83 18.70
N ASP A 256 9.65 -35.11 17.64
CA ASP A 256 11.01 -34.60 17.45
C ASP A 256 10.97 -33.30 16.63
N LEU A 257 10.76 -32.18 17.32
CA LEU A 257 10.66 -30.87 16.69
C LEU A 257 11.96 -30.47 15.96
N VAL A 258 13.12 -30.83 16.51
CA VAL A 258 14.42 -30.47 15.93
C VAL A 258 14.59 -31.12 14.56
N LYS A 259 14.31 -32.44 14.45
CA LYS A 259 14.36 -33.13 13.15
C LYS A 259 13.39 -32.55 12.13
N ARG A 260 12.20 -32.12 12.58
CA ARG A 260 11.20 -31.49 11.69
C ARG A 260 11.69 -30.15 11.16
N VAL A 261 12.22 -29.29 12.02
CA VAL A 261 12.77 -27.98 11.60
C VAL A 261 14.03 -28.14 10.75
N GLU A 262 14.88 -29.14 11.00
CA GLU A 262 16.02 -29.49 10.14
C GLU A 262 15.59 -29.95 8.74
N TRP A 263 14.52 -30.74 8.65
CA TRP A 263 13.93 -31.13 7.38
C TRP A 263 13.37 -29.91 6.63
N VAL A 264 12.62 -29.04 7.32
CA VAL A 264 12.13 -27.77 6.73
C VAL A 264 13.30 -26.92 6.25
N ALA A 265 14.36 -26.80 7.04
CA ALA A 265 15.56 -26.06 6.65
C ALA A 265 16.19 -26.60 5.36
N THR A 266 16.23 -27.92 5.20
CA THR A 266 16.72 -28.55 3.96
C THR A 266 15.82 -28.16 2.76
N LEU A 267 14.50 -28.27 2.93
CA LEU A 267 13.55 -27.87 1.89
C LEU A 267 13.64 -26.37 1.56
N LEU A 268 13.77 -25.51 2.57
CA LEU A 268 13.91 -24.07 2.37
C LEU A 268 15.19 -23.74 1.59
N LYS A 269 16.33 -24.34 1.94
CA LYS A 269 17.61 -24.11 1.22
C LYS A 269 17.59 -24.60 -0.23
N GLU A 270 16.76 -25.59 -0.55
CA GLU A 270 16.57 -26.05 -1.94
C GLU A 270 15.80 -25.03 -2.80
N HIS A 271 14.92 -24.22 -2.21
CA HIS A 271 13.99 -23.33 -2.93
C HIS A 271 14.17 -21.83 -2.64
N CYS A 272 14.95 -21.45 -1.63
CA CYS A 272 15.24 -20.07 -1.24
C CYS A 272 16.36 -19.44 -2.06
N ALA A 273 16.50 -18.11 -1.93
CA ALA A 273 17.73 -17.41 -2.30
C ALA A 273 18.84 -17.75 -1.29
N PRO A 274 20.08 -18.07 -1.73
CA PRO A 274 21.19 -18.47 -0.84
C PRO A 274 21.53 -17.46 0.26
N MET A 275 21.24 -16.17 0.04
CA MET A 275 21.43 -15.12 1.04
C MET A 275 20.53 -15.28 2.28
N ARG A 276 19.48 -16.11 2.21
CA ARG A 276 18.56 -16.40 3.32
C ARG A 276 19.02 -17.58 4.19
N ASP A 277 20.00 -18.35 3.74
CA ASP A 277 20.43 -19.58 4.43
C ASP A 277 20.89 -19.31 5.87
N GLY A 278 21.52 -18.15 6.13
CA GLY A 278 21.90 -17.75 7.49
C GLY A 278 20.72 -17.52 8.43
N LEU A 279 19.56 -17.08 7.92
CA LEU A 279 18.32 -16.98 8.70
C LEU A 279 17.74 -18.37 8.99
N VAL A 280 17.80 -19.26 8.00
CA VAL A 280 17.35 -20.65 8.14
C VAL A 280 18.20 -21.38 9.18
N ASP A 281 19.52 -21.21 9.14
CA ASP A 281 20.43 -21.80 10.13
C ASP A 281 20.19 -21.26 11.54
N LYS A 282 19.93 -19.95 11.66
CA LYS A 282 19.55 -19.33 12.92
C LYS A 282 18.26 -19.94 13.48
N MET A 283 17.22 -20.07 12.66
CA MET A 283 15.94 -20.70 13.05
C MET A 283 16.14 -22.13 13.60
N VAL A 284 16.94 -22.96 12.91
CA VAL A 284 17.26 -24.31 13.38
C VAL A 284 17.99 -24.25 14.72
N GLN A 285 18.97 -23.36 14.85
CA GLN A 285 19.77 -23.21 16.07
C GLN A 285 18.92 -22.74 17.25
N THR A 286 18.12 -21.69 17.08
CA THR A 286 17.17 -21.18 18.08
C THR A 286 16.23 -22.28 18.57
N THR A 287 15.67 -23.07 17.64
CA THR A 287 14.77 -24.19 17.98
C THR A 287 15.51 -25.28 18.75
N ARG A 288 16.72 -25.66 18.29
CA ARG A 288 17.54 -26.69 18.93
C ARG A 288 17.93 -26.29 20.35
N ASP A 289 18.35 -25.05 20.56
CA ASP A 289 18.73 -24.53 21.87
C ASP A 289 17.51 -24.47 22.82
N GLY A 290 16.36 -24.04 22.30
CA GLY A 290 15.09 -24.06 23.05
C GLY A 290 14.70 -25.46 23.52
N VAL A 291 14.78 -26.47 22.64
CA VAL A 291 14.50 -27.87 23.00
C VAL A 291 15.54 -28.41 23.98
N ALA A 292 16.83 -28.14 23.78
CA ALA A 292 17.91 -28.63 24.64
C ALA A 292 17.86 -28.04 26.06
N THR A 293 17.40 -26.80 26.19
CA THR A 293 17.25 -26.10 27.47
C THR A 293 15.84 -26.19 28.07
N ASN A 294 14.91 -26.86 27.39
CA ASN A 294 13.49 -26.89 27.73
C ASN A 294 12.89 -25.48 27.93
N ASN A 295 13.29 -24.53 27.07
CA ASN A 295 12.83 -23.14 27.10
C ASN A 295 11.76 -22.93 26.01
N THR A 296 10.51 -22.84 26.44
CA THR A 296 9.34 -22.67 25.57
C THR A 296 9.41 -21.37 24.76
N SER A 297 9.86 -20.27 25.34
CA SER A 297 9.99 -18.98 24.66
C SER A 297 10.97 -19.05 23.48
N GLN A 298 12.07 -19.79 23.62
CA GLN A 298 13.04 -20.03 22.53
C GLN A 298 12.46 -20.94 21.44
N ILE A 299 11.68 -21.96 21.80
CA ILE A 299 10.97 -22.80 20.82
C ILE A 299 10.01 -21.94 19.98
N VAL A 300 9.20 -21.11 20.64
CA VAL A 300 8.29 -20.18 19.97
C VAL A 300 9.06 -19.16 19.12
N ALA A 301 10.21 -18.67 19.58
CA ALA A 301 11.07 -17.80 18.79
C ALA A 301 11.54 -18.48 17.49
N GLY A 302 11.91 -19.77 17.54
CA GLY A 302 12.23 -20.55 16.34
C GLY A 302 11.05 -20.70 15.37
N LEU A 303 9.84 -20.94 15.88
CA LEU A 303 8.62 -20.99 15.05
C LEU A 303 8.26 -19.61 14.46
N LYS A 304 8.49 -18.53 15.21
CA LYS A 304 8.34 -17.14 14.73
C LYS A 304 9.33 -16.85 13.61
N GLU A 305 10.58 -17.28 13.74
CA GLU A 305 11.61 -17.16 12.70
C GLU A 305 11.21 -17.92 11.42
N LEU A 306 10.66 -19.15 11.56
CA LEU A 306 10.13 -19.90 10.42
C LEU A 306 9.04 -19.12 9.67
N LEU A 307 8.04 -18.58 10.37
CA LEU A 307 6.96 -17.81 9.72
C LEU A 307 7.51 -16.57 8.98
N GLY A 308 8.47 -15.87 9.60
CA GLY A 308 9.13 -14.72 8.98
C GLY A 308 9.93 -15.08 7.73
N ILE A 309 10.58 -16.24 7.70
CA ILE A 309 11.28 -16.74 6.51
C ILE A 309 10.27 -17.03 5.38
N LEU A 310 9.16 -17.69 5.70
CA LEU A 310 8.12 -18.00 4.70
C LEU A 310 7.48 -16.73 4.11
N GLU A 311 7.20 -15.71 4.93
CA GLU A 311 6.76 -14.39 4.46
C GLU A 311 7.80 -13.76 3.53
N ALA A 312 9.07 -13.76 3.92
CA ALA A 312 10.15 -13.20 3.12
C ALA A 312 10.31 -13.92 1.77
N MET A 313 10.23 -15.25 1.74
CA MET A 313 10.27 -16.03 0.51
C MET A 313 9.11 -15.68 -0.43
N LYS A 314 7.89 -15.54 0.10
CA LYS A 314 6.74 -15.19 -0.72
C LYS A 314 6.88 -13.80 -1.32
N LEU A 315 7.41 -12.84 -0.56
CA LEU A 315 7.78 -11.52 -1.07
C LEU A 315 8.86 -11.59 -2.14
N ASP A 316 9.88 -12.42 -1.97
CA ASP A 316 10.95 -12.60 -2.96
C ASP A 316 10.37 -13.12 -4.30
N VAL A 317 9.48 -14.12 -4.25
CA VAL A 317 8.75 -14.64 -5.42
C VAL A 317 7.92 -13.53 -6.07
N ALA A 318 7.08 -12.84 -5.30
CA ALA A 318 6.21 -11.77 -5.81
C ALA A 318 7.01 -10.64 -6.46
N ASN A 319 8.10 -10.21 -5.84
CA ASN A 319 8.99 -9.19 -6.37
C ASN A 319 9.69 -9.62 -7.66
N HIS A 320 10.09 -10.88 -7.76
CA HIS A 320 10.58 -11.44 -9.02
C HIS A 320 9.48 -11.43 -10.10
N GLN A 321 8.22 -11.77 -9.76
CA GLN A 321 7.10 -11.71 -10.69
C GLN A 321 6.82 -10.28 -11.17
N VAL A 322 6.81 -9.28 -10.28
CA VAL A 322 6.63 -7.87 -10.65
C VAL A 322 7.72 -7.42 -11.62
N ARG A 323 9.00 -7.74 -11.36
CA ARG A 323 10.10 -7.39 -12.27
C ARG A 323 9.94 -8.03 -13.65
N ASN A 324 9.54 -9.29 -13.71
CA ASN A 324 9.37 -10.01 -14.98
C ASN A 324 8.15 -9.55 -15.77
N LEU A 325 7.07 -9.18 -15.09
CA LEU A 325 5.83 -8.73 -15.71
C LEU A 325 5.82 -7.23 -16.01
N LYS A 326 6.79 -6.46 -15.49
CA LYS A 326 6.83 -4.99 -15.52
C LYS A 326 6.53 -4.40 -16.89
N THR A 327 7.26 -4.82 -17.92
CA THR A 327 7.07 -4.31 -19.29
C THR A 327 5.63 -4.50 -19.76
N ARG A 328 5.08 -5.70 -19.56
CA ARG A 328 3.70 -6.02 -19.94
C ARG A 328 2.68 -5.21 -19.13
N LEU A 329 2.89 -5.04 -17.82
CA LEU A 329 2.00 -4.25 -16.97
C LEU A 329 1.94 -2.79 -17.45
N ILE A 330 3.10 -2.20 -17.77
CA ILE A 330 3.21 -0.83 -18.30
C ILE A 330 2.51 -0.70 -19.67
N GLU A 331 2.82 -1.59 -20.62
CA GLU A 331 2.23 -1.55 -21.97
C GLU A 331 0.70 -1.65 -21.95
N GLU A 332 0.15 -2.50 -21.07
CA GLU A 332 -1.29 -2.71 -20.95
C GLU A 332 -2.00 -1.69 -20.05
N THR A 333 -1.27 -0.84 -19.29
CA THR A 333 -1.85 -0.01 -18.21
C THR A 333 -3.05 0.80 -18.68
N ILE A 334 -2.92 1.58 -19.76
CA ILE A 334 -3.99 2.48 -20.21
C ILE A 334 -5.27 1.72 -20.57
N ASN A 335 -5.14 0.59 -21.27
CA ASN A 335 -6.29 -0.22 -21.67
C ASN A 335 -6.93 -0.90 -20.46
N PHE A 336 -6.10 -1.41 -19.55
CA PHE A 336 -6.57 -2.02 -18.31
C PHE A 336 -7.36 -1.02 -17.46
N GLU A 337 -6.79 0.16 -17.17
CA GLU A 337 -7.44 1.18 -16.35
C GLU A 337 -8.78 1.62 -16.96
N LYS A 338 -8.84 1.83 -18.29
CA LYS A 338 -10.09 2.14 -18.99
C LYS A 338 -11.15 1.05 -18.79
N CYS A 339 -10.80 -0.20 -19.06
CA CYS A 339 -11.72 -1.33 -18.90
C CYS A 339 -12.17 -1.47 -17.44
N TYR A 340 -11.25 -1.30 -16.50
CA TYR A 340 -11.54 -1.35 -15.06
C TYR A 340 -12.54 -0.28 -14.64
N HIS A 341 -12.31 0.98 -15.01
CA HIS A 341 -13.21 2.07 -14.65
C HIS A 341 -14.56 1.97 -15.37
N LEU A 342 -14.57 1.63 -16.66
CA LEU A 342 -15.82 1.44 -17.41
C LEU A 342 -16.65 0.28 -16.86
N ASP A 343 -16.05 -0.87 -16.52
CA ASP A 343 -16.77 -1.99 -15.91
C ASP A 343 -17.44 -1.59 -14.59
N ARG A 344 -16.72 -0.86 -13.73
CA ARG A 344 -17.26 -0.37 -12.45
C ARG A 344 -18.35 0.67 -12.66
N LEU A 345 -18.22 1.55 -13.65
CA LEU A 345 -19.24 2.54 -14.00
C LEU A 345 -20.53 1.86 -14.47
N VAL A 346 -20.42 0.93 -15.42
CA VAL A 346 -21.57 0.17 -15.97
C VAL A 346 -22.28 -0.64 -14.87
N LYS A 347 -21.51 -1.23 -13.95
CA LYS A 347 -22.06 -2.02 -12.83
C LYS A 347 -22.52 -1.16 -11.64
N GLY A 348 -22.42 0.17 -11.70
CA GLY A 348 -22.81 1.06 -10.60
C GLY A 348 -21.95 0.94 -9.34
N ARG A 349 -20.71 0.44 -9.47
CA ARG A 349 -19.73 0.25 -8.38
C ARG A 349 -18.57 1.27 -8.42
N SER A 350 -18.67 2.27 -9.29
CA SER A 350 -17.66 3.33 -9.39
C SER A 350 -17.79 4.29 -8.21
N LYS A 351 -16.65 4.59 -7.58
CA LYS A 351 -16.54 5.61 -6.53
C LYS A 351 -16.20 6.99 -7.10
N VAL A 352 -15.85 7.06 -8.38
CA VAL A 352 -15.54 8.31 -9.07
C VAL A 352 -16.82 9.02 -9.51
N ASN A 353 -17.01 10.26 -9.07
CA ASN A 353 -18.13 11.10 -9.49
C ASN A 353 -17.88 11.74 -10.87
N LEU A 354 -18.35 11.09 -11.94
CA LEU A 354 -18.19 11.59 -13.31
C LEU A 354 -18.83 12.96 -13.54
N ASN A 355 -19.99 13.23 -12.94
CA ASN A 355 -20.69 14.51 -13.11
C ASN A 355 -19.89 15.66 -12.49
N ALA A 356 -19.20 15.42 -11.37
CA ALA A 356 -18.28 16.39 -10.78
C ALA A 356 -17.06 16.62 -11.70
N ALA A 357 -16.46 15.55 -12.23
CA ALA A 357 -15.32 15.63 -13.15
C ALA A 357 -15.65 16.37 -14.45
N GLN A 358 -16.82 16.12 -15.05
CA GLN A 358 -17.30 16.81 -16.25
C GLN A 358 -17.55 18.30 -15.98
N ARG A 359 -18.17 18.65 -14.83
CA ARG A 359 -18.38 20.06 -14.45
C ARG A 359 -17.06 20.79 -14.22
N TRP A 360 -16.09 20.13 -13.58
CA TRP A 360 -14.74 20.64 -13.40
C TRP A 360 -14.10 20.95 -14.77
N TRP A 361 -14.12 19.99 -15.70
CA TRP A 361 -13.56 20.15 -17.04
C TRP A 361 -14.24 21.27 -17.86
N MET A 362 -15.57 21.35 -17.82
CA MET A 362 -16.32 22.41 -18.50
C MET A 362 -15.93 23.81 -17.99
N ARG A 363 -15.78 23.98 -16.67
CA ARG A 363 -15.38 25.26 -16.06
C ARG A 363 -14.00 25.70 -16.55
N ILE A 364 -13.05 24.77 -16.58
CA ILE A 364 -11.68 25.03 -17.01
C ILE A 364 -11.61 25.40 -18.49
N SER A 365 -12.30 24.63 -19.33
CA SER A 365 -12.37 24.88 -20.77
C SER A 365 -12.95 26.26 -21.08
N GLN A 366 -14.02 26.66 -20.37
CA GLN A 366 -14.62 27.99 -20.53
C GLN A 366 -13.69 29.11 -20.05
N ARG A 367 -12.95 28.90 -18.95
CA ARG A 367 -11.97 29.88 -18.45
C ARG A 367 -10.89 30.14 -19.49
N SER A 368 -10.35 29.07 -20.09
CA SER A 368 -9.33 29.19 -21.14
C SER A 368 -9.86 29.91 -22.38
N GLN A 369 -11.12 29.69 -22.78
CA GLN A 369 -11.74 30.38 -23.90
C GLN A 369 -11.91 31.88 -23.63
N ARG A 370 -12.28 32.27 -22.40
CA ARG A 370 -12.44 33.68 -22.02
C ARG A 370 -11.12 34.45 -21.98
N SER A 371 -10.02 33.77 -21.65
CA SER A 371 -8.68 34.38 -21.64
C SER A 371 -8.12 34.66 -23.04
N ASN A 372 -8.67 34.04 -24.10
CA ASN A 372 -8.27 34.27 -25.50
C ASN A 372 -9.47 34.72 -26.38
N PRO A 373 -9.95 35.97 -26.25
CA PRO A 373 -11.08 36.47 -27.03
C PRO A 373 -10.75 36.86 -28.48
N THR A 374 -9.48 36.89 -28.89
CA THR A 374 -9.08 37.28 -30.25
C THR A 374 -9.02 36.07 -31.18
N ALA A 375 -9.91 36.02 -32.17
CA ALA A 375 -10.07 34.97 -33.18
C ALA A 375 -8.84 34.68 -34.09
N ASN A 376 -7.67 35.25 -33.80
CA ASN A 376 -6.45 35.13 -34.61
C ASN A 376 -5.25 34.50 -33.84
N GLY A 377 -5.42 34.06 -32.60
CA GLY A 377 -4.40 33.30 -31.86
C GLY A 377 -4.49 31.78 -32.12
N PRO A 378 -3.40 31.00 -31.96
CA PRO A 378 -3.49 29.55 -32.04
C PRO A 378 -4.46 29.03 -30.97
N SER A 379 -5.48 28.28 -31.40
CA SER A 379 -6.38 27.59 -30.47
C SER A 379 -5.56 26.56 -29.69
N TYR A 380 -5.48 26.71 -28.36
CA TYR A 380 -4.86 25.71 -27.50
C TYR A 380 -5.58 24.37 -27.66
N SER A 381 -4.82 23.29 -27.70
CA SER A 381 -5.40 21.94 -27.66
C SER A 381 -6.02 21.66 -26.29
N ALA A 382 -7.00 20.77 -26.22
CA ALA A 382 -7.60 20.36 -24.95
C ALA A 382 -6.54 19.84 -23.96
N LEU A 383 -5.54 19.12 -24.45
CA LEU A 383 -4.41 18.64 -23.64
C LEU A 383 -3.54 19.78 -23.10
N GLU A 384 -3.32 20.85 -23.86
CA GLU A 384 -2.58 22.04 -23.38
C GLU A 384 -3.35 22.78 -22.30
N VAL A 385 -4.67 22.95 -22.46
CA VAL A 385 -5.55 23.56 -21.43
C VAL A 385 -5.55 22.73 -20.16
N PHE A 386 -5.62 21.40 -20.29
CA PHE A 386 -5.52 20.48 -19.17
C PHE A 386 -4.14 20.58 -18.49
N THR A 387 -3.06 20.56 -19.27
CA THR A 387 -1.68 20.69 -18.78
C THR A 387 -1.48 21.97 -17.99
N GLN A 388 -1.90 23.11 -18.55
CA GLN A 388 -1.88 24.39 -17.88
C GLN A 388 -2.58 24.31 -16.52
N THR A 389 -3.77 23.70 -16.48
CA THR A 389 -4.57 23.64 -15.26
C THR A 389 -3.94 22.79 -14.16
N ILE A 390 -3.32 21.67 -14.51
CA ILE A 390 -2.61 20.83 -13.54
C ILE A 390 -1.38 21.55 -13.01
N VAL A 391 -0.60 22.20 -13.87
CA VAL A 391 0.53 23.02 -13.43
C VAL A 391 0.02 24.17 -12.55
N ASP A 392 -1.06 24.83 -12.90
CA ASP A 392 -1.64 25.90 -12.10
C ASP A 392 -2.03 25.43 -10.69
N HIS A 393 -2.63 24.24 -10.60
CA HIS A 393 -3.01 23.62 -9.33
C HIS A 393 -1.80 23.31 -8.43
N LEU A 394 -0.66 22.92 -9.01
CA LEU A 394 0.58 22.67 -8.25
C LEU A 394 1.16 23.92 -7.57
N PHE A 395 0.82 25.13 -8.02
CA PHE A 395 1.30 26.39 -7.41
C PHE A 395 0.22 27.12 -6.62
N ALA A 396 -1.05 26.98 -7.02
CA ALA A 396 -2.17 27.65 -6.39
C ALA A 396 -3.44 26.80 -6.60
N PRO A 397 -3.76 25.90 -5.65
CA PRO A 397 -4.96 25.08 -5.74
C PRO A 397 -6.21 25.95 -5.53
N GLU A 398 -6.74 26.53 -6.61
CA GLU A 398 -7.98 27.33 -6.58
C GLU A 398 -9.25 26.46 -6.52
N THR A 399 -9.16 25.24 -7.04
CA THR A 399 -10.24 24.25 -7.03
C THR A 399 -9.69 22.87 -6.76
N ASP A 400 -10.41 22.09 -5.97
CA ASP A 400 -10.09 20.69 -5.72
C ASP A 400 -10.07 19.89 -7.02
N LEU A 401 -9.12 18.95 -7.10
CA LEU A 401 -9.05 18.01 -8.20
C LEU A 401 -10.20 17.00 -8.12
N PRO A 402 -10.82 16.64 -9.25
CA PRO A 402 -11.89 15.65 -9.27
C PRO A 402 -11.40 14.25 -8.86
N ASP A 403 -12.31 13.39 -8.42
CA ASP A 403 -12.03 12.02 -7.96
C ASP A 403 -11.36 11.13 -9.01
N THR A 404 -11.36 11.54 -10.29
CA THR A 404 -10.58 10.89 -11.34
C THR A 404 -9.09 10.82 -10.99
N PHE A 405 -8.57 11.74 -10.18
CA PHE A 405 -7.17 11.77 -9.73
C PHE A 405 -6.89 10.90 -8.49
N HIS A 406 -7.81 10.04 -8.04
CA HIS A 406 -7.61 9.23 -6.83
C HIS A 406 -6.29 8.43 -6.80
N LEU A 407 -5.78 7.96 -7.94
CA LEU A 407 -4.49 7.24 -8.03
C LEU A 407 -3.25 8.16 -8.04
N ASP A 408 -3.44 9.44 -8.38
CA ASP A 408 -2.38 10.44 -8.55
C ASP A 408 -2.36 11.51 -7.44
N ARG A 409 -3.38 11.56 -6.58
CA ARG A 409 -3.57 12.65 -5.60
C ARG A 409 -2.37 12.82 -4.68
N ASN A 410 -1.85 11.72 -4.14
CA ASN A 410 -0.65 11.76 -3.30
C ASN A 410 0.58 12.25 -4.09
N ARG A 411 0.75 11.81 -5.33
CA ARG A 411 1.88 12.22 -6.20
C ARG A 411 1.85 13.71 -6.51
N LEU A 412 0.67 14.26 -6.79
CA LEU A 412 0.48 15.69 -7.03
C LEU A 412 0.71 16.51 -5.75
N TRP A 413 0.28 16.00 -4.59
CA TRP A 413 0.56 16.64 -3.30
C TRP A 413 2.06 16.67 -2.98
N VAL A 414 2.77 15.55 -3.21
CA VAL A 414 4.23 15.52 -3.07
C VAL A 414 4.89 16.53 -4.01
N LEU A 415 4.49 16.58 -5.29
CA LEU A 415 5.02 17.56 -6.24
C LEU A 415 4.77 19.01 -5.81
N GLN A 416 3.60 19.31 -5.26
CA GLN A 416 3.27 20.62 -4.71
C GLN A 416 4.22 20.99 -3.55
N SER A 417 4.41 20.08 -2.59
CA SER A 417 5.34 20.29 -1.47
C SER A 417 6.78 20.52 -1.96
N GLU A 418 7.23 19.78 -2.97
CA GLU A 418 8.56 19.96 -3.56
C GLU A 418 8.73 21.28 -4.32
N ILE A 419 7.66 21.79 -4.94
CA ILE A 419 7.63 23.09 -5.59
C ILE A 419 7.66 24.20 -4.53
N ASP A 420 6.88 24.07 -3.46
CA ASP A 420 6.88 25.01 -2.36
C ASP A 420 8.28 25.11 -1.75
N ASP A 421 8.94 23.98 -1.47
CA ASP A 421 10.34 23.95 -1.03
C ASP A 421 11.26 24.71 -1.99
N LEU A 422 11.12 24.50 -3.30
CA LEU A 422 11.93 25.19 -4.30
C LEU A 422 11.73 26.70 -4.26
N VAL A 423 10.49 27.16 -4.10
CA VAL A 423 10.18 28.60 -3.95
C VAL A 423 10.81 29.16 -2.67
N HIS A 424 10.72 28.43 -1.55
CA HIS A 424 11.37 28.84 -0.30
C HIS A 424 12.90 28.90 -0.43
N PHE A 425 13.50 27.94 -1.14
CA PHE A 425 14.94 27.99 -1.44
C PHE A 425 15.28 29.23 -2.26
N GLU A 426 14.56 29.54 -3.34
CA GLU A 426 14.82 30.73 -4.16
C GLU A 426 14.79 32.02 -3.32
N ILE A 427 13.85 32.12 -2.39
CA ILE A 427 13.77 33.24 -1.44
C ILE A 427 14.99 33.26 -0.50
N CYS A 428 15.35 32.13 0.09
CA CYS A 428 16.52 32.03 0.98
C CYS A 428 17.83 32.39 0.25
N PHE A 429 17.98 31.97 -1.02
CA PHE A 429 19.14 32.29 -1.84
C PHE A 429 19.19 33.78 -2.21
N ASP A 430 18.05 34.42 -2.49
CA ASP A 430 18.01 35.86 -2.70
C ASP A 430 18.40 36.63 -1.43
N VAL A 431 17.90 36.22 -0.27
CA VAL A 431 18.30 36.81 1.03
C VAL A 431 19.79 36.60 1.30
N PHE A 432 20.33 35.41 1.02
CA PHE A 432 21.76 35.12 1.11
C PHE A 432 22.61 36.06 0.21
N GLU A 433 22.19 36.27 -1.04
CA GLU A 433 22.86 37.21 -1.94
C GLU A 433 22.75 38.67 -1.48
N GLN A 434 21.61 39.06 -0.87
CA GLN A 434 21.45 40.37 -0.25
C GLN A 434 22.43 40.56 0.92
N CYS A 435 22.62 39.53 1.77
CA CYS A 435 23.60 39.55 2.86
C CYS A 435 25.04 39.75 2.32
N LEU A 436 25.43 38.99 1.30
CA LEU A 436 26.77 39.13 0.68
C LEU A 436 27.01 40.54 0.14
N LYS A 437 26.02 41.13 -0.54
CA LYS A 437 26.08 42.53 -1.01
C LYS A 437 26.22 43.51 0.16
N GLY A 438 25.52 43.25 1.26
CA GLY A 438 25.65 44.01 2.51
C GLY A 438 27.07 43.97 3.08
N PHE A 439 27.72 42.81 3.03
CA PHE A 439 29.11 42.62 3.43
C PHE A 439 30.15 43.16 2.44
N ARG A 440 29.71 43.81 1.35
CA ARG A 440 30.57 44.30 0.25
C ARG A 440 31.33 43.17 -0.45
N TYR A 441 30.86 41.93 -0.35
CA TYR A 441 31.39 40.82 -1.10
C TYR A 441 30.86 40.86 -2.53
N ASN A 442 31.78 41.05 -3.49
CA ASN A 442 31.47 41.08 -4.93
C ASN A 442 32.02 39.86 -5.69
N GLY A 443 32.52 38.85 -4.98
CA GLY A 443 33.05 37.64 -5.58
C GLY A 443 31.94 36.72 -6.11
N PRO A 444 32.27 35.78 -7.01
CA PRO A 444 31.30 34.77 -7.43
C PRO A 444 30.95 33.85 -6.25
N VAL A 445 29.67 33.50 -6.13
CA VAL A 445 29.23 32.42 -5.24
C VAL A 445 29.46 31.10 -5.98
N THR A 446 30.30 30.24 -5.41
CA THR A 446 30.59 28.90 -5.94
C THR A 446 29.41 27.95 -5.74
N ASP A 447 29.22 26.99 -6.65
CA ASP A 447 28.14 25.99 -6.52
C ASP A 447 28.29 25.09 -5.29
N THR A 448 29.52 24.89 -4.79
CA THR A 448 29.78 24.19 -3.53
C THR A 448 29.14 24.92 -2.35
N ALA A 449 29.38 26.23 -2.21
CA ALA A 449 28.77 27.06 -1.18
C ALA A 449 27.23 27.07 -1.27
N ARG A 450 26.66 27.09 -2.48
CA ARG A 450 25.21 26.96 -2.66
C ARG A 450 24.68 25.61 -2.20
N SER A 451 25.39 24.53 -2.53
CA SER A 451 25.03 23.17 -2.11
C SER A 451 25.11 23.00 -0.59
N GLU A 452 26.16 23.53 0.04
CA GLU A 452 26.32 23.54 1.49
C GLU A 452 25.18 24.29 2.18
N LEU A 453 24.85 25.51 1.72
CA LEU A 453 23.72 26.27 2.23
C LEU A 453 22.41 25.49 2.07
N ARG A 454 22.15 24.94 0.88
CA ARG A 454 20.94 24.15 0.63
C ARG A 454 20.82 22.97 1.59
N ASN A 455 21.89 22.21 1.80
CA ASN A 455 21.88 21.06 2.70
C ASN A 455 21.63 21.48 4.16
N ALA A 456 22.20 22.61 4.59
CA ALA A 456 21.95 23.16 5.93
C ALA A 456 20.50 23.63 6.09
N LEU A 457 19.94 24.34 5.11
CA LEU A 457 18.55 24.79 5.13
C LEU A 457 17.57 23.61 5.12
N SER A 458 17.83 22.57 4.31
CA SER A 458 17.04 21.33 4.32
C SER A 458 17.05 20.65 5.70
N ALA A 459 18.19 20.64 6.39
CA ALA A 459 18.28 20.05 7.73
C ALA A 459 17.47 20.83 8.78
N ILE A 460 17.32 22.15 8.59
CA ILE A 460 16.57 23.03 9.51
C ILE A 460 15.06 22.99 9.22
N ALA A 461 14.66 22.98 7.94
CA ALA A 461 13.24 22.98 7.55
C ALA A 461 12.51 21.67 7.89
N GLY A 462 13.24 20.58 8.14
CA GLY A 462 12.71 19.27 8.52
C GLY A 462 12.51 18.32 7.34
N ASP A 463 12.22 17.05 7.64
CA ASP A 463 12.06 16.00 6.63
C ASP A 463 10.80 16.20 5.77
N ARG A 464 10.91 15.85 4.48
CA ARG A 464 9.88 16.01 3.43
C ARG A 464 8.54 15.36 3.80
N ALA A 465 8.57 14.29 4.60
CA ALA A 465 7.39 13.55 5.02
C ALA A 465 6.61 14.21 6.19
N ALA A 466 7.21 15.18 6.89
CA ALA A 466 6.64 15.83 8.07
C ALA A 466 6.35 17.33 7.86
N HIS A 467 6.22 17.78 6.61
CA HIS A 467 5.94 19.17 6.28
C HIS A 467 4.54 19.56 6.78
N THR A 468 4.50 20.15 7.98
CA THR A 468 3.35 20.95 8.41
C THR A 468 3.31 22.23 7.56
N PRO A 469 2.12 22.64 7.07
CA PRO A 469 1.98 23.92 6.38
C PRO A 469 2.61 25.04 7.22
N GLY A 470 3.57 25.76 6.65
CA GLY A 470 4.30 26.83 7.34
C GLY A 470 5.53 26.40 8.15
N SER A 471 6.05 25.18 8.01
CA SER A 471 7.32 24.76 8.64
C SER A 471 8.46 25.76 8.37
N TRP A 472 8.62 26.21 7.12
CA TRP A 472 9.62 27.21 6.73
C TRP A 472 9.48 28.54 7.50
N VAL A 473 8.25 28.99 7.73
CA VAL A 473 7.98 30.24 8.46
C VAL A 473 8.26 30.05 9.95
N SER A 474 7.87 28.90 10.52
CA SER A 474 8.12 28.54 11.92
C SER A 474 9.61 28.48 12.26
N HIS A 475 10.45 28.01 11.33
CA HIS A 475 11.90 27.90 11.50
C HIS A 475 12.68 29.14 11.01
N SER A 476 12.02 30.26 10.71
CA SER A 476 12.64 31.48 10.16
C SER A 476 13.83 32.01 10.96
N GLY A 477 13.80 31.91 12.29
CA GLY A 477 14.93 32.30 13.15
C GLY A 477 16.19 31.43 12.94
N ALA A 478 16.03 30.11 12.86
CA ALA A 478 17.14 29.19 12.61
C ALA A 478 17.65 29.31 11.16
N LEU A 479 16.75 29.50 10.20
CA LEU A 479 17.09 29.67 8.79
C LEU A 479 17.86 30.98 8.55
N SER A 480 17.40 32.10 9.11
CA SER A 480 18.07 33.40 8.97
C SER A 480 19.47 33.40 9.60
N LEU A 481 19.63 32.76 10.77
CA LEU A 481 20.92 32.57 11.40
C LEU A 481 21.89 31.79 10.50
N GLU A 482 21.44 30.68 9.93
CA GLU A 482 22.26 29.84 9.06
C GLU A 482 22.64 30.54 7.76
N ILE A 483 21.70 31.26 7.13
CA ILE A 483 21.97 32.11 5.95
C ILE A 483 23.07 33.13 6.28
N TYR A 484 22.94 33.83 7.41
CA TYR A 484 23.91 34.83 7.83
C TYR A 484 25.29 34.22 8.11
N ARG A 485 25.32 33.06 8.77
CA ARG A 485 26.55 32.30 9.08
C ARG A 485 27.30 31.92 7.81
N GLN A 486 26.60 31.36 6.83
CA GLN A 486 27.17 30.95 5.55
C GLN A 486 27.61 32.15 4.71
N ALA A 487 26.82 33.23 4.70
CA ALA A 487 27.18 34.45 3.97
C ALA A 487 28.46 35.09 4.55
N THR A 488 28.59 35.10 5.88
CA THR A 488 29.78 35.63 6.57
C THR A 488 31.02 34.78 6.26
N HIS A 489 30.86 33.45 6.26
CA HIS A 489 31.92 32.51 5.91
C HIS A 489 32.40 32.72 4.46
N VAL A 490 31.48 32.85 3.50
CA VAL A 490 31.81 33.10 2.08
C VAL A 490 32.47 34.48 1.90
N ALA A 491 32.07 35.49 2.66
CA ALA A 491 32.69 36.80 2.65
C ALA A 491 34.09 36.84 3.30
N GLY A 492 34.55 35.74 3.92
CA GLY A 492 35.83 35.67 4.64
C GLY A 492 35.86 36.49 5.93
N LEU A 493 34.69 36.80 6.49
CA LEU A 493 34.54 37.59 7.71
C LEU A 493 34.45 36.69 8.94
N ARG A 494 34.77 37.24 10.12
CA ARG A 494 34.53 36.54 11.39
C ARG A 494 33.03 36.60 11.70
N PHE A 495 32.44 35.47 12.06
CA PHE A 495 31.06 35.42 12.51
C PHE A 495 30.89 36.12 13.86
N GLU A 496 30.22 37.27 13.84
CA GLU A 496 29.78 38.03 15.02
C GLU A 496 28.31 38.35 14.82
N CYS A 497 27.45 37.85 15.71
CA CYS A 497 26.00 37.98 15.58
C CYS A 497 25.45 38.75 16.78
N ASP A 498 25.00 39.98 16.53
CA ASP A 498 24.24 40.76 17.50
C ASP A 498 22.77 40.29 17.50
N ALA A 499 22.16 40.22 18.69
CA ALA A 499 20.78 39.76 18.85
C ALA A 499 19.79 40.64 18.07
N HIS A 500 20.06 41.94 17.98
CA HIS A 500 19.22 42.88 17.24
C HIS A 500 19.34 42.72 15.71
N GLU A 501 20.54 42.39 15.20
CA GLU A 501 20.76 42.12 13.77
C GLU A 501 20.11 40.80 13.35
N LEU A 502 20.17 39.77 14.20
CA LEU A 502 19.51 38.49 13.95
C LEU A 502 17.98 38.63 13.95
N GLN A 503 17.43 39.36 14.91
CA GLN A 503 15.98 39.62 14.95
C GLN A 503 15.52 40.34 13.67
N ARG A 504 16.27 41.35 13.21
CA ARG A 504 15.95 42.06 11.96
C ARG A 504 16.07 41.14 10.74
N ALA A 505 17.06 40.26 10.70
CA ALA A 505 17.23 39.29 9.61
C ALA A 505 16.09 38.25 9.58
N GLN A 506 15.62 37.81 10.75
CA GLN A 506 14.47 36.92 10.89
C GLN A 506 13.18 37.62 10.41
N GLU A 507 12.90 38.84 10.87
CA GLU A 507 11.73 39.63 10.46
C GLU A 507 11.73 39.86 8.94
N HIS A 508 12.90 40.16 8.36
CA HIS A 508 13.06 40.30 6.91
C HIS A 508 12.76 39.00 6.17
N LEU A 509 13.32 37.87 6.60
CA LEU A 509 13.08 36.57 5.96
C LEU A 509 11.60 36.16 6.05
N GLN A 510 10.95 36.41 7.19
CA GLN A 510 9.53 36.15 7.37
C GLN A 510 8.66 37.01 6.45
N MET A 511 8.97 38.30 6.31
CA MET A 511 8.30 39.19 5.36
C MET A 511 8.50 38.73 3.91
N MET A 512 9.71 38.29 3.55
CA MET A 512 9.99 37.72 2.22
C MET A 512 9.15 36.46 1.94
N PHE A 513 9.01 35.56 2.92
CA PHE A 513 8.14 34.38 2.79
C PHE A 513 6.65 34.72 2.70
N GLN A 514 6.17 35.78 3.35
CA GLN A 514 4.74 36.11 3.36
C GLN A 514 4.32 36.97 2.18
N GLU A 515 5.07 38.02 1.87
CA GLU A 515 4.67 39.03 0.88
C GLU A 515 5.18 38.71 -0.54
N TYR A 516 6.31 38.02 -0.66
CA TYR A 516 6.97 37.80 -1.95
C TYR A 516 6.85 36.36 -2.48
N PHE A 517 6.36 35.41 -1.69
CA PHE A 517 6.22 34.01 -2.11
C PHE A 517 5.45 33.86 -3.42
N SER A 518 4.30 34.51 -3.57
CA SER A 518 3.52 34.44 -4.82
C SER A 518 4.28 34.99 -6.05
N SER A 519 5.16 35.97 -5.86
CA SER A 519 5.99 36.52 -6.94
C SER A 519 7.06 35.52 -7.38
N TYR A 520 7.73 34.87 -6.42
CA TYR A 520 8.70 33.81 -6.70
C TYR A 520 8.03 32.58 -7.31
N ALA A 521 6.90 32.14 -6.74
CA ALA A 521 6.08 31.05 -7.27
C ALA A 521 5.65 31.31 -8.72
N TYR A 522 5.26 32.55 -9.07
CA TYR A 522 4.94 32.92 -10.45
C TYR A 522 6.13 32.76 -11.42
N LYS A 523 7.34 33.15 -11.00
CA LYS A 523 8.56 32.99 -11.80
C LYS A 523 8.88 31.51 -12.03
N VAL A 524 8.86 30.71 -10.97
CA VAL A 524 9.10 29.27 -11.04
C VAL A 524 8.03 28.59 -11.91
N ARG A 525 6.76 28.94 -11.72
CA ARG A 525 5.63 28.45 -12.53
C ARG A 525 5.82 28.72 -14.01
N ALA A 526 6.23 29.93 -14.40
CA ALA A 526 6.45 30.24 -15.81
C ALA A 526 7.48 29.29 -16.46
N VAL A 527 8.55 28.97 -15.73
CA VAL A 527 9.58 28.02 -16.18
C VAL A 527 9.02 26.59 -16.23
N VAL A 528 8.44 26.09 -15.14
CA VAL A 528 7.89 24.72 -15.07
C VAL A 528 6.81 24.51 -16.13
N LEU A 529 5.87 25.45 -16.25
CA LEU A 529 4.81 25.39 -17.26
C LEU A 529 5.36 25.28 -18.68
N SER A 530 6.35 26.12 -19.02
CA SER A 530 6.95 26.09 -20.35
C SER A 530 7.64 24.75 -20.65
N GLN A 531 8.33 24.18 -19.67
CA GLN A 531 9.01 22.90 -19.79
C GLN A 531 8.01 21.74 -19.87
N VAL A 532 6.97 21.73 -19.03
CA VAL A 532 5.91 20.71 -19.03
C VAL A 532 5.13 20.75 -20.34
N LEU A 533 4.71 21.92 -20.84
CA LEU A 533 4.03 22.03 -22.14
C LEU A 533 4.89 21.49 -23.29
N ALA A 534 6.18 21.86 -23.32
CA ALA A 534 7.11 21.35 -24.34
C ALA A 534 7.28 19.82 -24.24
N CYS A 535 7.39 19.28 -23.02
CA CYS A 535 7.54 17.85 -22.76
C CYS A 535 6.27 17.07 -23.12
N THR A 536 5.10 17.55 -22.70
CA THR A 536 3.78 17.00 -23.06
C THR A 536 3.60 16.94 -24.58
N ASN A 537 3.94 18.03 -25.30
CA ASN A 537 3.85 18.05 -26.76
C ASN A 537 4.80 17.04 -27.41
N LYS A 538 6.05 16.94 -26.92
CA LYS A 538 7.05 15.98 -27.39
C LYS A 538 6.59 14.52 -27.25
N TYR A 539 5.95 14.18 -26.13
CA TYR A 539 5.57 12.81 -25.80
C TYR A 539 4.07 12.50 -25.96
N SER A 540 3.30 13.41 -26.56
CA SER A 540 1.85 13.29 -26.77
C SER A 540 1.44 11.95 -27.40
N ASN A 541 2.23 11.43 -28.34
CA ASN A 541 1.99 10.18 -29.07
C ASN A 541 2.90 9.00 -28.64
N ALA A 542 3.74 9.17 -27.61
CA ALA A 542 4.65 8.12 -27.16
C ALA A 542 3.89 6.95 -26.51
N THR A 543 4.37 5.71 -26.64
CA THR A 543 3.79 4.55 -25.95
C THR A 543 4.02 4.61 -24.42
N PRO A 544 3.24 3.88 -23.60
CA PRO A 544 3.48 3.83 -22.14
C PRO A 544 4.93 3.43 -21.78
N ILE A 545 5.51 2.47 -22.51
CA ILE A 545 6.88 2.03 -22.27
C ILE A 545 7.91 3.10 -22.67
N GLU A 546 7.66 3.87 -23.73
CA GLU A 546 8.49 5.02 -24.09
C GLU A 546 8.40 6.14 -23.04
N LEU A 547 7.20 6.42 -22.51
CA LEU A 547 7.02 7.38 -21.41
C LEU A 547 7.81 6.94 -20.18
N PHE A 548 7.69 5.67 -19.79
CA PHE A 548 8.45 5.11 -18.68
C PHE A 548 9.97 5.23 -18.92
N ASN A 549 10.44 4.83 -20.09
CA ASN A 549 11.86 4.84 -20.39
C ASN A 549 12.43 6.27 -20.41
N CYS A 550 11.72 7.23 -20.99
CA CYS A 550 12.17 8.61 -21.15
C CYS A 550 11.96 9.50 -19.91
N LEU A 551 10.87 9.29 -19.15
CA LEU A 551 10.48 10.19 -18.05
C LEU A 551 10.78 9.62 -16.67
N VAL A 552 11.01 8.30 -16.54
CA VAL A 552 11.27 7.63 -15.26
C VAL A 552 12.65 7.01 -15.20
N THR A 553 13.04 6.24 -16.21
CA THR A 553 14.35 5.54 -16.17
C THR A 553 15.50 6.34 -16.75
N SER A 554 15.22 7.45 -17.46
CA SER A 554 16.27 8.23 -18.11
C SER A 554 17.28 8.68 -17.06
N PRO A 555 18.55 8.25 -17.13
CA PRO A 555 19.58 8.86 -16.32
C PRO A 555 19.61 10.32 -16.74
N PHE A 556 19.50 11.25 -15.80
CA PHE A 556 19.73 12.68 -16.07
C PHE A 556 20.99 12.80 -16.92
N PRO A 557 20.91 13.16 -18.22
CA PRO A 557 22.12 13.45 -18.95
C PRO A 557 22.62 14.78 -18.39
N ALA A 558 23.86 14.78 -17.90
CA ALA A 558 24.62 16.01 -17.77
C ALA A 558 24.47 16.79 -19.09
N SER A 559 23.75 17.92 -19.04
CA SER A 559 23.72 19.02 -20.01
C SER A 559 24.06 18.63 -21.47
N LEU A 560 23.04 18.53 -22.34
CA LEU A 560 23.28 18.77 -23.76
C LEU A 560 23.71 20.24 -23.94
N PRO A 561 24.79 20.54 -24.70
CA PRO A 561 25.18 21.92 -24.96
C PRO A 561 24.09 22.60 -25.78
N LEU A 562 23.48 23.65 -25.23
CA LEU A 562 22.66 24.57 -26.00
C LEU A 562 23.55 25.26 -27.07
N PRO A 563 23.07 25.50 -28.29
CA PRO A 563 23.81 26.28 -29.28
C PRO A 563 24.07 27.70 -28.76
N PRO A 564 25.18 28.35 -29.14
CA PRO A 564 25.58 29.64 -28.60
C PRO A 564 24.53 30.70 -28.94
N ARG A 565 23.81 31.17 -27.92
CA ARG A 565 22.87 32.28 -28.04
C ARG A 565 23.64 33.58 -27.88
N GLU A 566 23.63 34.42 -28.91
CA GLU A 566 24.20 35.75 -28.89
C GLU A 566 23.63 36.56 -27.71
N ALA A 567 24.55 37.12 -26.91
CA ALA A 567 24.23 37.81 -25.67
C ALA A 567 23.43 39.09 -25.94
N SER A 568 22.20 39.15 -25.43
CA SER A 568 21.46 40.39 -25.22
C SER A 568 21.39 40.66 -23.71
N PRO A 569 21.59 41.90 -23.24
CA PRO A 569 21.66 42.20 -21.82
C PRO A 569 20.25 42.34 -21.23
N GLN A 570 19.82 41.35 -20.44
CA GLN A 570 18.66 41.44 -19.56
C GLN A 570 19.08 40.96 -18.16
N LEU A 571 18.59 41.67 -17.14
CA LEU A 571 18.93 41.55 -15.73
C LEU A 571 18.62 40.16 -15.14
N SER A 572 19.64 39.51 -14.56
CA SER A 572 19.65 38.58 -13.40
C SER A 572 18.65 37.41 -13.32
N THR A 573 19.13 36.18 -13.59
CA THR A 573 18.58 34.88 -13.11
C THR A 573 19.65 33.76 -13.16
N ASN A 574 20.59 33.72 -12.21
CA ASN A 574 21.54 32.59 -12.06
C ASN A 574 21.05 31.49 -11.10
N THR A 575 20.05 31.77 -10.25
CA THR A 575 19.60 30.86 -9.16
C THR A 575 18.78 29.67 -9.67
N LEU A 576 17.82 29.89 -10.58
CA LEU A 576 17.04 28.79 -11.17
C LEU A 576 17.90 27.79 -11.97
N SER A 577 19.05 28.23 -12.50
CA SER A 577 20.01 27.33 -13.16
C SER A 577 20.63 26.33 -12.17
N PHE A 578 20.76 26.71 -10.89
CA PHE A 578 21.26 25.81 -9.83
C PHE A 578 20.27 24.68 -9.53
N PHE A 579 18.96 24.91 -9.79
CA PHE A 579 17.89 23.92 -9.60
C PHE A 579 17.47 23.22 -10.90
N ALA A 580 18.25 23.32 -11.98
CA ALA A 580 17.88 22.78 -13.30
C ALA A 580 17.51 21.29 -13.25
N ASP A 581 18.27 20.47 -12.53
CA ASP A 581 18.00 19.03 -12.41
C ASP A 581 16.68 18.75 -11.65
N ARG A 582 16.38 19.52 -10.61
CA ARG A 582 15.11 19.38 -9.86
C ARG A 582 13.90 19.84 -10.67
N LEU A 583 14.06 20.94 -11.42
CA LEU A 583 13.02 21.43 -12.33
C LEU A 583 12.76 20.41 -13.45
N ALA A 584 13.80 19.75 -13.95
CA ALA A 584 13.67 18.67 -14.92
C ALA A 584 12.97 17.44 -14.32
N ASP A 585 13.30 17.05 -13.07
CA ASP A 585 12.60 15.97 -12.34
C ASP A 585 11.09 16.26 -12.19
N ILE A 586 10.76 17.43 -11.65
CA ILE A 586 9.38 17.91 -11.46
C ILE A 586 8.65 17.92 -12.81
N THR A 587 9.31 18.42 -13.86
CA THR A 587 8.75 18.45 -15.22
C THR A 587 8.44 17.05 -15.72
N ASN A 588 9.37 16.10 -15.61
CA ASN A 588 9.20 14.73 -16.09
C ASN A 588 8.06 14.02 -15.36
N ARG A 589 8.04 14.10 -14.01
CA ARG A 589 6.99 13.49 -13.19
C ARG A 589 5.62 14.10 -13.45
N THR A 590 5.53 15.42 -13.53
CA THR A 590 4.28 16.13 -13.85
C THR A 590 3.77 15.77 -15.25
N THR A 591 4.67 15.74 -16.24
CA THR A 591 4.34 15.35 -17.61
C THR A 591 3.82 13.92 -17.68
N HIS A 592 4.46 13.00 -16.95
CA HIS A 592 4.05 11.60 -16.96
C HIS A 592 2.64 11.42 -16.37
N ILE A 593 2.37 12.04 -15.21
CA ILE A 593 1.04 12.03 -14.57
C ILE A 593 -0.01 12.57 -15.55
N ILE A 594 0.25 13.74 -16.15
CA ILE A 594 -0.67 14.38 -17.10
C ILE A 594 -0.99 13.48 -18.29
N LEU A 595 0.02 12.89 -18.93
CA LEU A 595 -0.17 12.08 -20.14
C LEU A 595 -0.89 10.76 -19.83
N LEU A 596 -0.52 10.08 -18.74
CA LEU A 596 -1.16 8.82 -18.36
C LEU A 596 -2.62 9.06 -17.99
N HIS A 597 -2.88 10.03 -17.09
CA HIS A 597 -4.22 10.40 -16.65
C HIS A 597 -5.08 10.84 -17.83
N TRP A 598 -4.57 11.72 -18.68
CA TRP A 598 -5.31 12.20 -19.85
C TRP A 598 -5.71 11.05 -20.77
N ARG A 599 -4.80 10.11 -21.03
CA ARG A 599 -5.09 8.99 -21.94
C ARG A 599 -6.14 8.04 -21.40
N VAL A 600 -6.25 7.89 -20.08
CA VAL A 600 -7.27 7.07 -19.41
C VAL A 600 -8.60 7.82 -19.33
N TRP A 601 -8.61 9.02 -18.74
CA TRP A 601 -9.82 9.72 -18.35
C TRP A 601 -10.41 10.65 -19.41
N ASN A 602 -9.64 11.14 -20.38
CA ASN A 602 -10.21 11.96 -21.46
C ASN A 602 -11.40 11.30 -22.17
N PRO A 603 -11.32 10.04 -22.65
CA PRO A 603 -12.46 9.39 -23.31
C PRO A 603 -13.60 8.99 -22.36
N ILE A 604 -13.39 9.04 -21.03
CA ILE A 604 -14.38 8.59 -20.03
C ILE A 604 -15.10 9.78 -19.39
N ALA A 605 -14.35 10.79 -18.94
CA ALA A 605 -14.84 11.87 -18.08
C ALA A 605 -14.71 13.27 -18.68
N TYR A 606 -13.78 13.51 -19.63
CA TYR A 606 -13.53 14.87 -20.18
C TYR A 606 -14.05 15.06 -21.61
N VAL A 607 -14.86 14.14 -22.11
CA VAL A 607 -15.55 14.31 -23.39
C VAL A 607 -16.51 15.48 -23.28
N THR A 608 -16.27 16.53 -24.07
CA THR A 608 -17.25 17.58 -24.31
C THR A 608 -18.31 17.02 -25.25
N PHE A 609 -19.50 16.72 -24.74
CA PHE A 609 -20.65 16.52 -25.63
C PHE A 609 -20.88 17.81 -26.40
N ASP A 610 -20.56 17.78 -27.68
CA ASP A 610 -20.83 18.89 -28.58
C ASP A 610 -22.36 19.11 -28.57
N LYS A 611 -22.80 20.29 -28.11
CA LYS A 611 -24.23 20.67 -28.06
C LYS A 611 -24.80 20.93 -29.46
N ASN A 612 -24.23 20.33 -30.49
CA ASN A 612 -24.61 20.43 -31.89
C ASN A 612 -25.27 19.13 -32.40
N LEU A 613 -25.94 18.37 -31.53
CA LEU A 613 -26.99 17.47 -32.00
C LEU A 613 -28.24 18.34 -32.23
N PRO A 614 -28.79 18.41 -33.46
CA PRO A 614 -29.98 19.22 -33.71
C PRO A 614 -31.10 18.76 -32.76
N PRO A 615 -31.89 19.68 -32.18
CA PRO A 615 -33.02 19.29 -31.34
C PRO A 615 -33.91 18.39 -32.18
N ALA A 616 -34.24 17.21 -31.66
CA ALA A 616 -35.24 16.34 -32.27
C ALA A 616 -36.49 17.19 -32.49
N THR A 617 -36.81 17.45 -33.75
CA THR A 617 -38.02 18.16 -34.16
C THR A 617 -39.21 17.39 -33.60
N GLU A 618 -39.90 17.99 -32.64
CA GLU A 618 -41.25 17.59 -32.25
C GLU A 618 -42.18 17.76 -33.46
N HIS A 619 -42.25 16.73 -34.31
CA HIS A 619 -43.32 16.63 -35.29
C HIS A 619 -44.57 16.08 -34.60
N SER A 620 -45.39 17.04 -34.16
CA SER A 620 -46.82 16.85 -33.94
C SER A 620 -47.45 16.22 -35.18
N ILE A 621 -47.96 14.99 -35.05
CA ILE A 621 -48.80 14.36 -36.07
C ILE A 621 -50.00 13.72 -35.36
N ASN A 622 -51.15 14.37 -35.55
CA ASN A 622 -52.49 13.84 -35.26
C ASN A 622 -52.71 12.46 -35.92
N PRO A 623 -53.54 11.58 -35.33
CA PRO A 623 -53.72 10.24 -35.86
C PRO A 623 -54.68 10.25 -37.07
N PRO A 624 -54.40 9.50 -38.15
CA PRO A 624 -55.41 9.17 -39.14
C PRO A 624 -56.00 7.78 -38.90
N SER A 625 -57.32 7.72 -39.04
CA SER A 625 -58.20 6.55 -39.01
C SER A 625 -57.94 5.57 -40.18
N PRO A 626 -58.44 4.32 -40.10
CA PRO A 626 -58.02 3.22 -40.96
C PRO A 626 -58.95 2.99 -42.16
N SER A 627 -58.41 2.57 -43.31
CA SER A 627 -59.22 1.87 -44.33
C SER A 627 -58.40 0.99 -45.30
N VAL A 628 -58.62 -0.32 -45.17
CA VAL A 628 -59.04 -1.30 -46.22
C VAL A 628 -58.07 -1.60 -47.40
N THR A 629 -57.27 -2.68 -47.24
CA THR A 629 -57.10 -3.94 -48.07
C THR A 629 -57.33 -3.96 -49.61
N PRO A 630 -56.90 -5.02 -50.35
CA PRO A 630 -55.68 -5.90 -50.40
C PRO A 630 -55.31 -6.27 -51.89
N PRO A 631 -54.80 -7.47 -52.31
CA PRO A 631 -53.68 -8.33 -51.90
C PRO A 631 -52.69 -8.72 -53.05
N THR A 632 -51.74 -9.63 -52.72
CA THR A 632 -51.09 -10.69 -53.56
C THR A 632 -49.95 -10.23 -54.51
N THR A 633 -48.80 -10.91 -54.65
CA THR A 633 -48.45 -12.34 -54.48
C THR A 633 -46.91 -12.48 -54.43
N ALA A 634 -46.39 -13.34 -53.56
CA ALA A 634 -45.64 -14.57 -53.87
C ALA A 634 -44.10 -14.43 -53.94
N THR A 635 -43.36 -14.93 -52.94
CA THR A 635 -42.77 -16.30 -52.83
C THR A 635 -41.32 -16.25 -53.34
N THR A 636 -40.28 -16.60 -52.56
CA THR A 636 -39.93 -18.00 -52.27
C THR A 636 -38.96 -18.08 -51.09
N GLN A 637 -39.29 -18.96 -50.14
CA GLN A 637 -38.42 -19.52 -49.10
C GLN A 637 -37.45 -20.53 -49.68
N THR A 638 -36.27 -20.67 -49.09
CA THR A 638 -35.69 -22.00 -48.83
C THR A 638 -34.92 -21.99 -47.50
N ALA A 639 -35.34 -22.90 -46.62
CA ALA A 639 -34.59 -23.39 -45.47
C ALA A 639 -33.77 -24.63 -45.90
N PHE A 640 -32.68 -24.95 -45.20
CA PHE A 640 -32.49 -26.22 -44.45
C PHE A 640 -31.04 -26.35 -43.93
N ASP A 641 -30.95 -26.43 -42.59
CA ASP A 641 -30.24 -27.40 -41.73
C ASP A 641 -28.71 -27.60 -41.62
N ASN A 642 -28.34 -27.62 -40.32
CA ASN A 642 -27.38 -28.48 -39.58
C ASN A 642 -25.88 -28.29 -39.91
N HIS A 643 -24.93 -28.18 -38.96
CA HIS A 643 -24.64 -29.14 -37.90
C HIS A 643 -23.36 -28.71 -37.12
N ILE A 644 -23.29 -29.06 -35.82
CA ILE A 644 -22.12 -29.47 -34.99
C ILE A 644 -21.31 -28.45 -34.17
N ASP A 645 -21.41 -28.67 -32.84
CA ASP A 645 -20.46 -28.42 -31.76
C ASP A 645 -19.13 -29.18 -31.90
N ASN A 646 -17.99 -28.50 -31.67
CA ASN A 646 -16.78 -28.97 -30.95
C ASN A 646 -15.52 -28.31 -31.51
N VAL A 647 -14.75 -27.58 -30.67
CA VAL A 647 -13.28 -27.72 -30.56
C VAL A 647 -12.82 -27.18 -29.19
N PHE A 648 -12.63 -28.06 -28.21
CA PHE A 648 -11.67 -27.85 -27.11
C PHE A 648 -10.94 -29.18 -26.86
N SER A 649 -9.61 -29.11 -26.81
CA SER A 649 -8.61 -30.14 -26.43
C SER A 649 -7.93 -30.92 -27.57
N ALA A 650 -6.65 -30.59 -27.80
CA ALA A 650 -5.59 -31.56 -28.04
C ALA A 650 -4.20 -30.90 -27.86
N PHE A 651 -3.46 -31.30 -26.82
CA PHE A 651 -2.07 -31.77 -26.91
C PHE A 651 -1.68 -32.40 -25.55
N LEU A 652 -1.72 -33.73 -25.47
CA LEU A 652 -0.63 -34.64 -25.07
C LEU A 652 -1.17 -36.08 -24.90
N PRO A 653 -0.31 -37.12 -25.06
CA PRO A 653 -0.72 -38.41 -25.60
C PRO A 653 -1.16 -39.46 -24.57
N ALA A 654 -1.85 -40.46 -25.10
CA ALA A 654 -2.49 -41.61 -24.44
C ALA A 654 -1.56 -42.49 -23.58
N PRO A 655 -2.13 -43.33 -22.69
CA PRO A 655 -2.47 -44.67 -23.15
C PRO A 655 -3.87 -45.18 -22.76
N SER A 656 -4.25 -46.21 -23.50
CA SER A 656 -5.55 -46.87 -23.66
C SER A 656 -6.04 -47.68 -22.44
N PRO A 657 -7.32 -48.12 -22.46
CA PRO A 657 -8.19 -48.22 -21.28
C PRO A 657 -8.45 -49.68 -20.85
N ARG A 658 -9.23 -49.89 -19.78
CA ARG A 658 -10.27 -50.94 -19.71
C ARG A 658 -11.30 -50.74 -18.58
N HIS A 659 -12.58 -50.75 -19.00
CA HIS A 659 -13.85 -51.15 -18.35
C HIS A 659 -14.27 -50.49 -17.02
N ILE A 660 -15.26 -49.57 -17.02
CA ILE A 660 -16.74 -49.77 -17.02
C ILE A 660 -17.26 -50.52 -15.78
N SER A 661 -17.94 -49.80 -14.89
CA SER A 661 -19.35 -50.06 -14.53
C SER A 661 -19.91 -48.92 -13.69
N ALA A 662 -21.04 -48.38 -14.13
CA ALA A 662 -21.88 -47.43 -13.42
C ALA A 662 -22.60 -48.07 -12.23
N ASN A 663 -23.01 -47.25 -11.27
CA ASN A 663 -24.38 -47.29 -10.72
C ASN A 663 -24.74 -45.96 -10.06
N ALA A 664 -25.92 -45.47 -10.43
CA ALA A 664 -26.58 -44.30 -9.87
C ALA A 664 -27.36 -44.68 -8.60
N SER A 665 -27.52 -43.73 -7.68
CA SER A 665 -28.61 -43.70 -6.72
C SER A 665 -28.84 -42.25 -6.25
N THR A 666 -30.04 -41.78 -6.53
CA THR A 666 -30.76 -40.64 -5.95
C THR A 666 -31.00 -40.80 -4.45
N ASP A 667 -31.06 -39.68 -3.70
CA ASP A 667 -32.21 -39.19 -2.89
C ASP A 667 -31.70 -38.18 -1.80
N SER A 668 -32.09 -36.90 -1.87
CA SER A 668 -33.17 -36.22 -1.14
C SER A 668 -32.74 -35.49 0.16
N SER A 669 -32.70 -34.16 0.01
CA SER A 669 -33.19 -33.11 0.91
C SER A 669 -33.40 -33.40 2.42
N HIS A 670 -32.71 -32.60 3.26
CA HIS A 670 -33.28 -32.04 4.49
C HIS A 670 -32.74 -30.64 4.79
N LYS A 671 -33.66 -29.68 4.95
CA LYS A 671 -33.47 -28.35 5.57
C LYS A 671 -33.34 -28.51 7.09
N PHE A 672 -32.47 -27.76 7.76
CA PHE A 672 -32.73 -27.11 9.06
C PHE A 672 -31.71 -25.97 9.35
N PHE A 673 -32.25 -24.91 9.97
CA PHE A 673 -31.67 -23.65 10.47
C PHE A 673 -30.88 -23.84 11.78
N ILE A 674 -29.74 -23.13 11.98
CA ILE A 674 -29.16 -22.48 13.21
C ILE A 674 -27.98 -21.60 12.67
N ALA A 675 -27.91 -20.27 12.67
CA ALA A 675 -27.94 -19.22 13.71
C ALA A 675 -26.66 -19.12 14.60
N GLY A 676 -25.88 -18.04 14.39
CA GLY A 676 -24.65 -17.66 15.11
C GLY A 676 -23.42 -17.80 14.21
N GLY A 677 -22.66 -16.78 13.80
CA GLY A 677 -22.51 -15.41 14.27
C GLY A 677 -21.04 -15.05 14.01
N CYS A 678 -20.65 -14.92 12.74
CA CYS A 678 -19.31 -14.51 12.32
C CYS A 678 -19.46 -13.31 11.40
N ASP A 679 -19.30 -12.11 11.98
CA ASP A 679 -19.04 -10.91 11.20
C ASP A 679 -17.59 -10.97 10.69
N ALA A 680 -17.46 -11.38 9.43
CA ALA A 680 -16.33 -11.04 8.59
C ALA A 680 -16.91 -10.54 7.26
N ILE A 681 -17.44 -9.31 7.31
CA ILE A 681 -17.72 -8.55 6.11
C ILE A 681 -16.35 -8.22 5.51
N CYS A 682 -16.08 -8.78 4.32
CA CYS A 682 -15.12 -8.20 3.39
C CYS A 682 -15.61 -6.78 3.05
N THR A 683 -15.11 -5.77 3.77
CA THR A 683 -15.16 -4.39 3.32
C THR A 683 -13.92 -4.12 2.49
N ASP A 684 -14.15 -3.99 1.18
CA ASP A 684 -13.34 -3.10 0.34
C ASP A 684 -13.41 -1.69 0.94
N GLU A 685 -12.23 -1.12 1.18
CA GLU A 685 -11.92 0.26 1.60
C GLU A 685 -11.93 0.61 3.09
N ASP A 686 -10.74 0.99 3.56
CA ASP A 686 -10.49 2.07 4.52
C ASP A 686 -9.11 2.71 4.18
N GLU A 687 -9.08 3.54 3.13
CA GLU A 687 -8.12 4.64 3.06
C GLU A 687 -8.82 5.88 3.61
N GLU A 688 -8.71 6.06 4.93
CA GLU A 688 -9.12 7.28 5.60
C GLU A 688 -8.17 8.43 5.28
N ASP A 689 -8.84 9.48 4.80
CA ASP A 689 -8.46 10.85 4.55
C ASP A 689 -7.89 11.53 5.83
N ILE A 690 -6.62 11.92 5.83
CA ILE A 690 -6.12 12.90 6.81
C ILE A 690 -6.20 14.28 6.16
N GLY A 691 -7.42 14.81 6.09
CA GLY A 691 -7.70 16.22 5.89
C GLY A 691 -7.82 16.91 7.25
N SER A 692 -6.71 17.41 7.78
CA SER A 692 -6.72 18.26 8.98
C SER A 692 -7.39 19.59 8.67
N ARG A 693 -8.67 19.70 9.03
CA ARG A 693 -9.43 20.97 9.11
C ARG A 693 -9.22 21.51 10.52
N VAL A 694 -8.30 22.47 10.66
CA VAL A 694 -8.15 23.25 11.89
C VAL A 694 -8.97 24.52 11.72
N ASP A 695 -10.04 24.62 12.51
CA ASP A 695 -10.70 25.89 12.78
C ASP A 695 -9.77 26.75 13.64
N GLY A 696 -9.54 27.99 13.19
CA GLY A 696 -8.70 29.02 13.79
C GLY A 696 -8.49 30.17 12.82
#